data_AF-A0A078AY20-F1
#
_entry.id   AF-A0A078AY20-F1
#
_cell.length_a   1.000
_cell.length_b   1.000
_cell.length_c   1.000
_cell.angle_alpha   90.00
_cell.angle_beta   90.00
_cell.angle_gamma   90.00
#
_symmetry.space_group_name_H-M   'P 1'
#
loop_
_entity.id
_entity.type
_entity.pdbx_description
1 polymer ?
#
loop_
_entity_poly.entity_id
_entity_poly.type
_entity_poly.pdbx_seq_one_letter_code
_entity_poly.pdbx_strand_id
1 'polypeptide(L)'
;MSGQDNSYGGNRDIKKLLGNPKITFVLGGPASGKGTQCAKLVEEFGYTHISVGDLMRAEKDKGTKDGERIRKIMNEGGLVPFELTVQVLINGLIANPSKNYLIDGFPRAVDQAIYFEQNVCECQNVLYYDVSEEVLLQRCLVRATNAVVQREDDNEETLKKRLRTFQDLSKPVVDLYSKFGKVRFIDAGESIDKVYEKTRMAMLPQIFSIIGPKCSGKTALGGALAERTNMNLLNFSLFVKDNGLKQKDCETKTQALIKHLVNETSPRILLEDFPQSIIQAKYFFKNCVVPTQVFYLKCSKDTCQERMLEIGKDHPDYLPSSILSKKIKKFHDSSANLLPYLRDNEILEEVDSEQTYNNAFKQICSYVEPCVIHVRSSSADNELRKNFVEIFLEDFKFVNLDVNSLIRDENERKTQIGLEFLNMVAAGKIIPAEMIVRMLRKIIYSGDGRKHFLLSSFPDIIEQAKEFEKSCASITAIIYAAKDESKVEIKNNNLSLFNIDALFQKEFRLKILSEPHTRIVNEIKNQNVQLTFIYGKPLSGKSTVAQIFASKLGCKVVEWATFQEQVRKSMAGDAGDEGEVQEPPASKVQIALFDYVLNQKGEGKNNHFVIDGLPHQSEYDIYSAFFNSQLPQNIVIVNCEKETILKRHKKKNEIEGDLPEEQVEEFNNKYAADSDRVDLVAGRFSNNAGEGKTEVHMVSSDVSVETLTQELLEKFAPKVILVNHEKRLTVDTTCANLAIKYKFLYISVYQTIKQHIEGHTSFGKRLLATKKPKDIRLQTQAKDEFLEIDYSAVHFDLELVIELIQHTIKSIRRGQRYILLEGFCNSGKLIFDDDRLELRYMDELFQIEKNIGEVQAIIGLQFNSEKDYIEEYEIQYEEFPEPEPVVVKPKGEGEEEEAEQPPAEEEEKKEPAFKIEDKRWTITDRKPKNLPQLFMQSKGIAARHDVKTAEQYSSSQYEAISKCLDEFCSKVIEANDSTEKYLYQQVIFNE
;
A
#
# COMPACT_ATOMS: atom_id res chain seq x y z
N MET A 1 20.86 30.52 67.83
CA MET A 1 20.82 29.19 68.49
C MET A 1 19.56 28.50 67.96
N SER A 2 19.56 27.39 67.26
CA SER A 2 20.56 26.44 66.74
C SER A 2 19.87 25.75 65.55
N GLY A 3 20.65 25.37 64.53
CA GLY A 3 20.15 24.93 63.22
C GLY A 3 19.11 23.80 63.25
N GLN A 4 18.17 23.90 62.31
CA GLN A 4 17.45 22.74 61.77
C GLN A 4 17.74 22.68 60.28
N ASP A 5 18.29 21.53 59.89
CA ASP A 5 18.62 21.14 58.53
C ASP A 5 17.42 21.28 57.58
N ASN A 6 17.63 22.04 56.50
CA ASN A 6 16.79 22.02 55.31
C ASN A 6 17.10 20.75 54.49
N SER A 7 16.63 19.59 54.96
CA SER A 7 16.54 18.41 54.09
C SER A 7 15.22 18.47 53.31
N TYR A 8 15.27 19.03 52.10
CA TYR A 8 14.21 18.91 51.10
C TYR A 8 14.14 17.43 50.64
N GLY A 9 13.32 16.63 51.33
CA GLY A 9 13.23 15.19 51.11
C GLY A 9 11.87 14.63 51.48
N GLY A 10 10.80 15.27 51.02
CA GLY A 10 9.44 14.73 51.07
C GLY A 10 8.87 14.73 49.67
N ASN A 11 8.97 13.59 48.97
CA ASN A 11 8.46 13.40 47.62
C ASN A 11 6.91 13.47 47.65
N ARG A 12 6.35 14.68 47.69
CA ARG A 12 4.90 14.87 47.53
C ARG A 12 4.57 14.47 46.11
N ASP A 13 3.65 13.53 45.96
CA ASP A 13 3.12 13.11 44.67
C ASP A 13 2.28 14.26 44.08
N ILE A 14 2.95 15.21 43.40
CA ILE A 14 2.35 16.43 42.84
C ILE A 14 1.20 16.06 41.89
N LYS A 15 1.36 14.96 41.14
CA LYS A 15 0.33 14.42 40.24
C LYS A 15 -0.99 14.11 40.97
N LYS A 16 -0.91 13.48 42.15
CA LYS A 16 -2.10 13.25 43.00
C LYS A 16 -2.67 14.54 43.56
N LEU A 17 -1.82 15.48 43.95
CA LEU A 17 -2.25 16.76 44.52
C LEU A 17 -3.03 17.62 43.52
N LEU A 18 -2.67 17.55 42.25
CA LEU A 18 -3.36 18.25 41.16
C LEU A 18 -4.53 17.47 40.56
N GLY A 19 -4.79 16.23 40.99
CA GLY A 19 -5.92 15.43 40.51
C GLY A 19 -5.83 14.96 39.05
N ASN A 20 -4.61 14.67 38.57
CA ASN A 20 -4.31 14.25 37.18
C ASN A 20 -4.84 15.24 36.11
N PRO A 21 -4.30 16.47 36.07
CA PRO A 21 -4.79 17.52 35.20
C PRO A 21 -4.44 17.30 33.72
N LYS A 22 -5.24 17.90 32.83
CA LYS A 22 -4.93 18.07 31.40
C LYS A 22 -4.02 19.29 31.23
N ILE A 23 -2.78 19.05 30.84
CA ILE A 23 -1.75 20.04 30.55
C ILE A 23 -1.63 20.23 29.04
N THR A 24 -1.81 21.47 28.61
CA THR A 24 -1.52 21.90 27.24
C THR A 24 -0.42 22.96 27.27
N PHE A 25 0.72 22.67 26.65
CA PHE A 25 1.77 23.68 26.45
C PHE A 25 1.44 24.58 25.26
N VAL A 26 1.74 25.86 25.38
CA VAL A 26 1.47 26.86 24.35
C VAL A 26 2.80 27.47 23.90
N LEU A 27 3.24 27.10 22.69
CA LEU A 27 4.54 27.43 22.12
C LEU A 27 4.39 28.27 20.84
N GLY A 28 5.43 29.04 20.54
CA GLY A 28 5.49 29.94 19.38
C GLY A 28 6.42 31.13 19.66
N GLY A 29 6.89 31.79 18.59
CA GLY A 29 7.81 32.92 18.71
C GLY A 29 7.24 34.12 19.48
N PRO A 30 8.08 35.06 19.95
CA PRO A 30 7.61 36.30 20.55
C PRO A 30 6.68 37.05 19.59
N ALA A 31 5.55 37.56 20.09
CA ALA A 31 4.49 38.20 19.29
C ALA A 31 3.73 37.29 18.28
N SER A 32 3.79 35.96 18.43
CA SER A 32 2.98 35.03 17.61
C SER A 32 1.48 35.01 17.92
N GLY A 33 1.01 35.75 18.94
CA GLY A 33 -0.41 35.84 19.29
C GLY A 33 -0.93 34.84 20.34
N LYS A 34 -0.05 34.01 20.93
CA LYS A 34 -0.38 33.01 21.97
C LYS A 34 -1.35 33.52 23.05
N GLY A 35 -0.98 34.58 23.75
CA GLY A 35 -1.78 35.11 24.87
C GLY A 35 -3.20 35.52 24.48
N THR A 36 -3.39 36.05 23.26
CA THR A 36 -4.71 36.37 22.71
C THR A 36 -5.55 35.12 22.52
N GLN A 37 -4.94 34.06 21.99
CA GLN A 37 -5.63 32.78 21.76
C GLN A 37 -5.92 32.05 23.08
N CYS A 38 -5.02 32.10 24.06
CA CYS A 38 -5.26 31.59 25.41
C CYS A 38 -6.45 32.28 26.08
N ALA A 39 -6.58 33.60 25.97
CA ALA A 39 -7.70 34.33 26.55
C ALA A 39 -9.05 33.85 26.00
N LYS A 40 -9.14 33.64 24.67
CA LYS A 40 -10.35 33.10 24.04
C LYS A 40 -10.64 31.65 24.48
N LEU A 41 -9.63 30.80 24.58
CA LEU A 41 -9.80 29.42 25.07
C LEU A 41 -10.26 29.37 26.54
N VAL A 42 -9.80 30.30 27.38
CA VAL A 42 -10.28 30.45 28.77
C VAL A 42 -11.77 30.80 28.78
N GLU A 43 -12.18 31.74 27.94
CA GLU A 43 -13.58 32.19 27.83
C GLU A 43 -14.51 31.09 27.34
N GLU A 44 -14.16 30.38 26.26
CA GLU A 44 -15.03 29.37 25.65
C GLU A 44 -15.02 28.03 26.41
N PHE A 45 -13.85 27.56 26.83
CA PHE A 45 -13.68 26.20 27.36
C PHE A 45 -13.39 26.14 28.86
N GLY A 46 -13.24 27.28 29.54
CA GLY A 46 -13.00 27.34 30.98
C GLY A 46 -11.64 26.78 31.42
N TYR A 47 -10.63 26.87 30.55
CA TYR A 47 -9.26 26.48 30.90
C TYR A 47 -8.66 27.48 31.90
N THR A 48 -7.66 27.05 32.65
CA THR A 48 -6.86 27.92 33.52
C THR A 48 -5.56 28.26 32.81
N HIS A 49 -5.38 29.53 32.48
CA HIS A 49 -4.17 30.03 31.83
C HIS A 49 -3.10 30.38 32.87
N ILE A 50 -1.92 29.75 32.74
CA ILE A 50 -0.75 29.98 33.57
C ILE A 50 0.38 30.49 32.68
N SER A 51 0.74 31.76 32.84
CA SER A 51 1.87 32.37 32.16
C SER A 51 3.11 32.27 33.03
N VAL A 52 4.09 31.45 32.61
CA VAL A 52 5.36 31.32 33.37
C VAL A 52 6.10 32.65 33.42
N GLY A 53 6.00 33.47 32.36
CA GLY A 53 6.61 34.80 32.36
C GLY A 53 6.02 35.76 33.40
N ASP A 54 4.73 35.65 33.72
CA ASP A 54 4.10 36.44 34.80
C ASP A 54 4.49 35.89 36.19
N LEU A 55 4.51 34.56 36.36
CA LEU A 55 4.97 33.94 37.60
C LEU A 55 6.41 34.32 37.95
N MET A 56 7.32 34.31 36.97
CA MET A 56 8.71 34.70 37.17
C MET A 56 8.87 36.18 37.52
N ARG A 57 8.04 37.06 36.95
CA ARG A 57 8.02 38.50 37.32
C ARG A 57 7.51 38.69 38.75
N ALA A 58 6.43 38.00 39.12
CA ALA A 58 5.94 38.03 40.50
C ALA A 58 6.98 37.48 41.49
N GLU A 59 7.78 36.47 41.11
CA GLU A 59 8.85 35.93 41.96
C GLU A 59 10.05 36.89 42.08
N LYS A 60 10.42 37.58 40.99
CA LYS A 60 11.43 38.66 40.98
C LYS A 60 11.08 39.76 41.99
N ASP A 61 9.80 40.06 42.17
CA ASP A 61 9.34 41.16 43.03
C ASP A 61 9.26 40.79 44.53
N LYS A 62 9.44 39.51 44.89
CA LYS A 62 9.42 39.04 46.30
C LYS A 62 10.71 39.32 47.08
N GLY A 63 11.79 39.75 46.43
CA GLY A 63 13.07 40.06 47.09
C GLY A 63 13.78 38.85 47.72
N THR A 64 13.50 37.63 47.24
CA THR A 64 14.19 36.41 47.66
C THR A 64 15.55 36.28 46.95
N LYS A 65 16.45 35.45 47.49
CA LYS A 65 17.74 35.15 46.82
C LYS A 65 17.54 34.60 45.40
N ASP A 66 16.50 33.78 45.22
CA ASP A 66 16.11 33.27 43.90
C ASP A 66 15.51 34.38 43.02
N GLY A 67 14.71 35.29 43.58
CA GLY A 67 14.19 36.47 42.88
C GLY A 67 15.28 37.40 42.33
N GLU A 68 16.35 37.62 43.10
CA GLU A 68 17.51 38.42 42.64
C GLU A 68 18.31 37.72 41.54
N ARG A 69 18.47 36.39 41.65
CA ARG A 69 19.09 35.57 40.59
C ARG A 69 18.26 35.61 39.30
N ILE A 70 16.94 35.47 39.42
CA ILE A 70 15.99 35.58 38.30
C ILE A 70 16.08 36.97 37.65
N ARG A 71 16.11 38.05 38.46
CA ARG A 71 16.21 39.43 37.98
C ARG A 71 17.42 39.64 37.07
N LYS A 72 18.60 39.19 37.49
CA LYS A 72 19.84 39.35 36.71
C LYS A 72 19.73 38.64 35.35
N ILE A 73 19.31 37.38 35.37
CA ILE A 73 19.21 36.54 34.16
C ILE A 73 18.16 37.09 33.17
N MET A 74 17.00 37.50 33.68
CA MET A 74 15.91 38.01 32.82
C MET A 74 16.29 39.34 32.14
N ASN A 75 16.96 40.24 32.84
CA ASN A 75 17.41 41.53 32.29
C ASN A 75 18.44 41.35 31.17
N GLU A 76 19.26 40.30 31.23
CA GLU A 76 20.24 39.95 30.19
C GLU A 76 19.61 39.19 29.00
N GLY A 77 18.32 38.85 29.09
CA GLY A 77 17.59 38.07 28.09
C GLY A 77 17.89 36.56 28.13
N GLY A 78 18.51 36.07 29.22
CA GLY A 78 18.90 34.68 29.41
C GLY A 78 17.77 33.76 29.89
N LEU A 79 18.03 32.45 29.88
CA LEU A 79 17.15 31.42 30.42
C LEU A 79 17.49 31.14 31.89
N VAL A 80 16.46 31.21 32.75
CA VAL A 80 16.58 30.79 34.15
C VAL A 80 16.76 29.26 34.21
N PRO A 81 17.57 28.71 35.14
CA PRO A 81 17.72 27.28 35.34
C PRO A 81 16.38 26.54 35.39
N PHE A 82 16.34 25.33 34.81
CA PHE A 82 15.10 24.61 34.57
C PHE A 82 14.42 24.18 35.87
N GLU A 83 15.18 23.78 36.90
CA GLU A 83 14.66 23.34 38.20
C GLU A 83 13.89 24.47 38.88
N LEU A 84 14.46 25.68 38.87
CA LEU A 84 13.82 26.86 39.46
C LEU A 84 12.56 27.25 38.67
N THR A 85 12.64 27.21 37.34
CA THR A 85 11.49 27.52 36.46
C THR A 85 10.33 26.55 36.69
N VAL A 86 10.61 25.25 36.75
CA VAL A 86 9.58 24.22 37.00
C VAL A 86 9.04 24.32 38.42
N GLN A 87 9.86 24.64 39.43
CA GLN A 87 9.38 24.84 40.80
C GLN A 87 8.41 26.02 40.91
N VAL A 88 8.72 27.15 40.26
CA VAL A 88 7.83 28.31 40.21
C VAL A 88 6.51 27.95 39.51
N LEU A 89 6.57 27.19 38.42
CA LEU A 89 5.38 26.69 37.73
C LEU A 89 4.54 25.76 38.62
N ILE A 90 5.15 24.80 39.32
CA ILE A 90 4.46 23.90 40.27
C ILE A 90 3.71 24.71 41.32
N ASN A 91 4.35 25.71 41.92
CA ASN A 91 3.72 26.57 42.90
C ASN A 91 2.52 27.32 42.31
N GLY A 92 2.63 27.79 41.06
CA GLY A 92 1.55 28.43 40.31
C GLY A 92 0.36 27.50 40.03
N LEU A 93 0.63 26.24 39.66
CA LEU A 93 -0.40 25.22 39.43
C LEU A 93 -1.15 24.88 40.74
N ILE A 94 -0.43 24.72 41.85
CA ILE A 94 -1.01 24.43 43.17
C ILE A 94 -1.88 25.61 43.65
N ALA A 95 -1.44 26.85 43.42
CA ALA A 95 -2.19 28.04 43.80
C ALA A 95 -3.47 28.23 42.98
N ASN A 96 -3.54 27.66 41.78
CA ASN A 96 -4.66 27.78 40.84
C ASN A 96 -5.17 26.39 40.43
N PRO A 97 -5.81 25.63 41.34
CA PRO A 97 -6.25 24.26 41.05
C PRO A 97 -7.30 24.23 39.94
N SER A 98 -7.07 23.41 38.92
CA SER A 98 -7.93 23.26 37.75
C SER A 98 -7.78 21.87 37.16
N LYS A 99 -8.76 21.47 36.34
CA LYS A 99 -8.68 20.23 35.56
C LYS A 99 -7.94 20.42 34.24
N ASN A 100 -7.96 21.64 33.69
CA ASN A 100 -7.47 21.95 32.34
C ASN A 100 -6.57 23.18 32.41
N TYR A 101 -5.29 23.04 32.04
CA TYR A 101 -4.30 24.11 32.07
C TYR A 101 -3.77 24.45 30.68
N LEU A 102 -3.66 25.75 30.40
CA LEU A 102 -2.86 26.29 29.30
C LEU A 102 -1.60 26.90 29.91
N ILE A 103 -0.44 26.35 29.59
CA ILE A 103 0.83 26.86 30.11
C ILE A 103 1.54 27.63 28.99
N ASP A 104 1.58 28.96 29.10
CA ASP A 104 2.20 29.87 28.13
C ASP A 104 3.64 30.21 28.56
N GLY A 105 4.53 30.22 27.57
CA GLY A 105 5.93 30.60 27.72
C GLY A 105 6.82 29.51 28.34
N PHE A 106 6.33 28.27 28.39
CA PHE A 106 7.01 27.07 28.87
C PHE A 106 6.49 25.84 28.11
N PRO A 107 7.33 24.80 27.89
CA PRO A 107 8.78 24.74 28.09
C PRO A 107 9.56 25.54 27.04
N ARG A 108 10.72 26.09 27.42
CA ARG A 108 11.62 26.83 26.51
C ARG A 108 12.86 26.04 26.09
N ALA A 109 13.06 24.86 26.69
CA ALA A 109 14.14 23.92 26.42
C ALA A 109 13.67 22.50 26.70
N VAL A 110 14.31 21.50 26.10
CA VAL A 110 13.95 20.08 26.24
C VAL A 110 14.06 19.61 27.70
N ASP A 111 15.12 20.02 28.40
CA ASP A 111 15.33 19.63 29.81
C ASP A 111 14.22 20.14 30.74
N GLN A 112 13.63 21.30 30.44
CA GLN A 112 12.46 21.81 31.17
C GLN A 112 11.25 20.90 30.98
N ALA A 113 11.01 20.46 29.74
CA ALA A 113 9.90 19.58 29.39
C ALA A 113 10.05 18.22 30.08
N ILE A 114 11.23 17.61 29.97
CA ILE A 114 11.55 16.32 30.59
C ILE A 114 11.42 16.44 32.12
N TYR A 115 12.05 17.43 32.73
CA TYR A 115 11.99 17.62 34.18
C TYR A 115 10.56 17.86 34.68
N PHE A 116 9.72 18.58 33.93
CA PHE A 116 8.31 18.74 34.27
C PHE A 116 7.56 17.40 34.22
N GLU A 117 7.71 16.61 33.16
CA GLU A 117 6.98 15.34 33.04
C GLU A 117 7.39 14.32 34.09
N GLN A 118 8.67 14.29 34.47
CA GLN A 118 9.18 13.42 35.52
C GLN A 118 8.62 13.74 36.91
N ASN A 119 8.35 15.02 37.21
CA ASN A 119 8.02 15.48 38.56
C ASN A 119 6.55 15.91 38.73
N VAL A 120 5.84 16.21 37.64
CA VAL A 120 4.48 16.75 37.66
C VAL A 120 3.51 15.79 36.97
N CYS A 121 3.46 15.81 35.63
CA CYS A 121 2.67 14.89 34.83
C CYS A 121 3.03 15.02 33.34
N GLU A 122 2.66 14.00 32.57
CA GLU A 122 2.82 13.99 31.11
C GLU A 122 1.98 15.08 30.43
N CYS A 123 2.57 15.80 29.47
CA CYS A 123 1.85 16.78 28.66
C CYS A 123 0.91 16.07 27.67
N GLN A 124 -0.32 16.55 27.53
CA GLN A 124 -1.31 15.97 26.63
C GLN A 124 -1.19 16.56 25.23
N ASN A 125 -1.09 17.89 25.12
CA ASN A 125 -1.05 18.59 23.83
C ASN A 125 -0.06 19.77 23.86
N VAL A 126 0.51 20.07 22.70
CA VAL A 126 1.32 21.27 22.46
C VAL A 126 0.68 22.06 21.34
N LEU A 127 0.20 23.26 21.64
CA LEU A 127 -0.27 24.21 20.62
C LEU A 127 0.95 24.99 20.12
N TYR A 128 1.33 24.80 18.86
CA TYR A 128 2.45 25.50 18.25
C TYR A 128 1.93 26.52 17.23
N TYR A 129 2.09 27.80 17.56
CA TYR A 129 1.72 28.92 16.69
C TYR A 129 2.89 29.27 15.78
N ASP A 130 2.81 28.81 14.53
CA ASP A 130 3.83 28.99 13.52
C ASP A 130 3.63 30.31 12.77
N VAL A 131 4.71 31.08 12.69
CA VAL A 131 4.74 32.40 12.06
C VAL A 131 6.15 32.64 11.53
N SER A 132 6.27 33.21 10.34
CA SER A 132 7.57 33.55 9.78
C SER A 132 8.33 34.56 10.65
N GLU A 133 9.65 34.46 10.63
CA GLU A 133 10.54 35.32 11.43
C GLU A 133 10.32 36.81 11.12
N GLU A 134 10.16 37.14 9.85
CA GLU A 134 9.89 38.49 9.36
C GLU A 134 8.62 39.08 9.98
N VAL A 135 7.54 38.32 10.00
CA VAL A 135 6.26 38.75 10.58
C VAL A 135 6.36 38.89 12.10
N LEU A 136 7.09 37.98 12.77
CA LEU A 136 7.31 38.07 14.22
C LEU A 136 8.09 39.34 14.59
N LEU A 137 9.14 39.67 13.84
CA LEU A 137 9.94 40.90 14.04
C LEU A 137 9.08 42.16 13.83
N GLN A 138 8.31 42.22 12.74
CA GLN A 138 7.39 43.33 12.48
C GLN A 138 6.38 43.50 13.62
N ARG A 139 5.74 42.42 14.06
CA ARG A 139 4.76 42.45 15.18
C ARG A 139 5.41 42.88 16.49
N CYS A 140 6.66 42.48 16.74
CA CYS A 140 7.40 42.89 17.94
C CYS A 140 7.68 44.41 17.95
N LEU A 141 8.11 44.97 16.81
CA LEU A 141 8.37 46.41 16.68
C LEU A 141 7.10 47.24 16.92
N VAL A 142 5.97 46.85 16.29
CA VAL A 142 4.67 47.53 16.49
C VAL A 142 4.19 47.44 17.94
N ARG A 143 4.44 46.31 18.61
CA ARG A 143 4.10 46.14 20.03
C ARG A 143 4.93 47.03 20.94
N ALA A 144 6.24 47.16 20.67
CA ALA A 144 7.13 48.02 21.42
C ALA A 144 6.72 49.50 21.32
N THR A 145 6.23 49.94 20.15
CA THR A 145 5.75 51.32 19.95
C THR A 145 4.38 51.60 20.56
N ASN A 146 3.50 50.60 20.69
CA ASN A 146 2.11 50.77 21.12
C ASN A 146 1.82 50.38 22.58
N ALA A 147 2.82 49.94 23.36
CA ALA A 147 2.60 49.46 24.73
C ALA A 147 2.38 50.61 25.72
N VAL A 148 1.26 50.59 26.45
CA VAL A 148 0.93 51.55 27.52
C VAL A 148 1.84 51.39 28.76
N VAL A 149 2.32 50.17 29.00
CA VAL A 149 3.34 49.85 30.02
C VAL A 149 4.44 49.07 29.33
N GLN A 150 5.60 49.70 29.16
CA GLN A 150 6.77 49.09 28.55
C GLN A 150 7.46 48.20 29.59
N ARG A 151 7.66 46.91 29.28
CA ARG A 151 8.41 46.03 30.17
C ARG A 151 9.91 46.39 30.07
N GLU A 152 10.64 46.26 31.18
CA GLU A 152 12.09 46.58 31.23
C GLU A 152 12.92 45.79 30.19
N ASP A 153 12.39 44.67 29.70
CA ASP A 153 13.01 43.71 28.78
C ASP A 153 12.46 43.76 27.34
N ASP A 154 11.60 44.74 27.00
CA ASP A 154 11.02 44.92 25.66
C ASP A 154 11.85 45.89 24.77
N ASN A 155 13.17 45.69 24.69
CA ASN A 155 14.06 46.42 23.77
C ASN A 155 14.47 45.57 22.54
N GLU A 156 14.87 46.22 21.44
CA GLU A 156 15.12 45.55 20.15
C GLU A 156 16.20 44.46 20.23
N GLU A 157 17.30 44.72 20.95
CA GLU A 157 18.37 43.73 21.13
C GLU A 157 17.91 42.50 21.91
N THR A 158 17.10 42.70 22.96
CA THR A 158 16.54 41.61 23.77
C THR A 158 15.52 40.80 22.98
N LEU A 159 14.73 41.44 22.11
CA LEU A 159 13.78 40.77 21.23
C LEU A 159 14.47 39.87 20.19
N LYS A 160 15.54 40.36 19.56
CA LYS A 160 16.37 39.56 18.63
C LYS A 160 16.98 38.35 19.35
N LYS A 161 17.51 38.55 20.57
CA LYS A 161 18.01 37.44 21.41
C LYS A 161 16.92 36.43 21.73
N ARG A 162 15.71 36.87 22.11
CA ARG A 162 14.57 35.97 22.38
C ARG A 162 14.15 35.13 21.18
N LEU A 163 14.19 35.73 19.99
CA LEU A 163 13.85 35.03 18.76
C LEU A 163 14.87 33.94 18.44
N ARG A 164 16.17 34.25 18.57
CA ARG A 164 17.26 33.25 18.45
C ARG A 164 17.13 32.15 19.50
N THR A 165 16.97 32.51 20.77
CA THR A 165 16.75 31.55 21.87
C THR A 165 15.56 30.63 21.60
N PHE A 166 14.48 31.16 21.01
CA PHE A 166 13.34 30.34 20.63
C PHE A 166 13.69 29.33 19.53
N GLN A 167 14.40 29.76 18.49
CA GLN A 167 14.86 28.87 17.41
C GLN A 167 15.82 27.79 17.92
N ASP A 168 16.80 28.16 18.75
CA ASP A 168 17.88 27.26 19.17
C ASP A 168 17.44 26.27 20.28
N LEU A 169 16.54 26.70 21.18
CA LEU A 169 16.21 25.92 22.38
C LEU A 169 14.74 25.52 22.50
N SER A 170 13.80 26.39 22.07
CA SER A 170 12.37 26.10 22.21
C SER A 170 11.82 25.27 21.05
N LYS A 171 12.32 25.48 19.82
CA LYS A 171 11.91 24.68 18.64
C LYS A 171 12.23 23.18 18.79
N PRO A 172 13.40 22.76 19.34
CA PRO A 172 13.65 21.35 19.64
C PRO A 172 12.60 20.68 20.55
N VAL A 173 11.89 21.45 21.38
CA VAL A 173 10.78 20.91 22.19
C VAL A 173 9.58 20.54 21.33
N VAL A 174 9.31 21.34 20.29
CA VAL A 174 8.29 21.03 19.29
C VAL A 174 8.66 19.74 18.57
N ASP A 175 9.93 19.59 18.16
CA ASP A 175 10.41 18.38 17.48
C ASP A 175 10.26 17.14 18.38
N LEU A 176 10.65 17.23 19.65
CA LEU A 176 10.47 16.16 20.64
C LEU A 176 9.00 15.72 20.72
N TYR A 177 8.07 16.65 20.95
CA TYR A 177 6.65 16.31 21.11
C TYR A 177 5.96 15.93 19.79
N SER A 178 6.49 16.39 18.65
CA SER A 178 5.99 16.04 17.33
C SER A 178 6.20 14.55 17.04
N LYS A 179 7.32 13.96 17.49
CA LYS A 179 7.55 12.50 17.42
C LYS A 179 6.43 11.70 18.07
N PHE A 180 5.84 12.23 19.15
CA PHE A 180 4.74 11.60 19.89
C PHE A 180 3.34 12.00 19.41
N GLY A 181 3.24 12.85 18.38
CA GLY A 181 1.97 13.32 17.84
C GLY A 181 1.18 14.26 18.74
N LYS A 182 1.86 14.88 19.70
CA LYS A 182 1.24 15.80 20.67
C LYS A 182 1.18 17.24 20.18
N VAL A 183 1.88 17.57 19.10
CA VAL A 183 1.91 18.92 18.55
C VAL A 183 0.71 19.15 17.64
N ARG A 184 0.04 20.27 17.82
CA ARG A 184 -0.96 20.82 16.92
C ARG A 184 -0.40 22.08 16.29
N PHE A 185 -0.06 22.01 15.01
CA PHE A 185 0.47 23.12 14.23
C PHE A 185 -0.66 24.09 13.85
N ILE A 186 -0.50 25.36 14.20
CA ILE A 186 -1.46 26.42 13.93
C ILE A 186 -0.73 27.54 13.19
N ASP A 187 -1.06 27.72 11.92
CA ASP A 187 -0.63 28.89 11.17
C ASP A 187 -1.25 30.16 11.79
N ALA A 188 -0.40 31.03 12.32
CA ALA A 188 -0.77 32.27 13.00
C ALA A 188 -0.43 33.54 12.18
N GLY A 189 -0.26 33.38 10.86
CA GLY A 189 -0.14 34.50 9.91
C GLY A 189 -1.46 35.23 9.65
N GLU A 190 -2.60 34.57 9.86
CA GLU A 190 -3.94 35.10 9.54
C GLU A 190 -4.55 36.02 10.63
N SER A 191 -5.81 36.42 10.43
CA SER A 191 -6.58 37.21 11.40
C SER A 191 -6.84 36.43 12.69
N ILE A 192 -7.00 37.16 13.80
CA ILE A 192 -7.19 36.58 15.15
C ILE A 192 -8.32 35.54 15.17
N ASP A 193 -9.44 35.81 14.50
CA ASP A 193 -10.61 34.93 14.50
C ASP A 193 -10.36 33.63 13.73
N LYS A 194 -9.72 33.69 12.57
CA LYS A 194 -9.35 32.49 11.82
C LYS A 194 -8.32 31.62 12.54
N VAL A 195 -7.33 32.26 13.16
CA VAL A 195 -6.34 31.56 14.00
C VAL A 195 -7.03 30.92 15.20
N TYR A 196 -8.05 31.58 15.77
CA TYR A 196 -8.84 31.01 16.85
C TYR A 196 -9.69 29.82 16.39
N GLU A 197 -10.31 29.87 15.22
CA GLU A 197 -11.04 28.71 14.67
C GLU A 197 -10.13 27.49 14.52
N LYS A 198 -8.92 27.67 13.97
CA LYS A 198 -7.89 26.61 13.90
C LYS A 198 -7.48 26.11 15.28
N THR A 199 -7.26 27.03 16.23
CA THR A 199 -6.94 26.70 17.63
C THR A 199 -8.05 25.88 18.29
N ARG A 200 -9.30 26.28 18.08
CA ARG A 200 -10.50 25.63 18.61
C ARG A 200 -10.61 24.20 18.09
N MET A 201 -10.41 24.00 16.78
CA MET A 201 -10.41 22.66 16.17
C MET A 201 -9.25 21.79 16.71
N ALA A 202 -8.06 22.36 16.89
CA ALA A 202 -6.90 21.64 17.42
C ALA A 202 -7.07 21.14 18.87
N MET A 203 -7.92 21.80 19.66
CA MET A 203 -8.21 21.45 21.06
C MET A 203 -9.26 20.35 21.21
N LEU A 204 -10.09 20.14 20.19
CA LEU A 204 -11.15 19.16 20.20
C LEU A 204 -10.65 17.80 19.67
N PRO A 205 -11.20 16.69 20.18
CA PRO A 205 -10.83 15.35 19.75
C PRO A 205 -11.27 15.09 18.29
N GLN A 206 -10.57 14.19 17.62
CA GLN A 206 -11.04 13.65 16.34
C GLN A 206 -12.25 12.76 16.56
N ILE A 207 -13.34 13.00 15.85
CA ILE A 207 -14.62 12.33 16.07
C ILE A 207 -14.92 11.37 14.92
N PHE A 208 -15.25 10.14 15.25
CA PHE A 208 -15.82 9.15 14.35
C PHE A 208 -17.19 8.74 14.88
N SER A 209 -18.06 8.27 14.00
CA SER A 209 -19.38 7.77 14.38
C SER A 209 -19.63 6.41 13.79
N ILE A 210 -20.36 5.56 14.50
CA ILE A 210 -20.87 4.29 13.98
C ILE A 210 -22.38 4.18 14.24
N ILE A 211 -23.15 4.09 13.16
CA ILE A 211 -24.62 4.07 13.15
C ILE A 211 -25.15 2.85 12.38
N GLY A 212 -26.40 2.46 12.64
CA GLY A 212 -27.02 1.29 12.03
C GLY A 212 -28.21 0.78 12.84
N PRO A 213 -29.03 -0.14 12.30
CA PRO A 213 -30.15 -0.72 13.02
C PRO A 213 -29.69 -1.54 14.25
N LYS A 214 -30.58 -1.79 15.22
CA LYS A 214 -30.27 -2.67 16.35
C LYS A 214 -29.94 -4.08 15.81
N CYS A 215 -28.91 -4.72 16.37
CA CYS A 215 -28.33 -6.00 15.89
C CYS A 215 -27.48 -5.94 14.61
N SER A 216 -27.11 -4.75 14.12
CA SER A 216 -26.17 -4.62 13.00
C SER A 216 -24.69 -4.85 13.36
N GLY A 217 -24.36 -5.17 14.62
CA GLY A 217 -22.97 -5.40 15.06
C GLY A 217 -22.18 -4.16 15.50
N LYS A 218 -22.84 -2.99 15.65
CA LYS A 218 -22.19 -1.71 16.06
C LYS A 218 -21.27 -1.84 17.26
N THR A 219 -21.73 -2.46 18.35
CA THR A 219 -20.98 -2.53 19.59
C THR A 219 -19.72 -3.38 19.45
N ALA A 220 -19.81 -4.51 18.74
CA ALA A 220 -18.67 -5.41 18.53
C ALA A 220 -17.63 -4.82 17.57
N LEU A 221 -18.09 -4.25 16.44
CA LEU A 221 -17.20 -3.61 15.46
C LEU A 221 -16.61 -2.30 16.00
N GLY A 222 -17.43 -1.48 16.66
CA GLY A 222 -17.02 -0.21 17.25
C GLY A 222 -16.05 -0.40 18.42
N GLY A 223 -16.28 -1.39 19.30
CA GLY A 223 -15.35 -1.74 20.37
C GLY A 223 -13.98 -2.16 19.84
N ALA A 224 -13.95 -3.09 18.89
CA ALA A 224 -12.70 -3.54 18.28
C ALA A 224 -11.98 -2.41 17.50
N LEU A 225 -12.73 -1.54 16.82
CA LEU A 225 -12.14 -0.41 16.10
C LEU A 225 -11.52 0.58 17.09
N ALA A 226 -12.25 0.90 18.17
CA ALA A 226 -11.80 1.85 19.17
C ALA A 226 -10.52 1.36 19.87
N GLU A 227 -10.46 0.07 20.24
CA GLU A 227 -9.27 -0.53 20.84
C GLU A 227 -8.07 -0.51 19.89
N ARG A 228 -8.26 -0.96 18.64
CA ARG A 228 -7.21 -1.03 17.62
C ARG A 228 -6.66 0.34 17.23
N THR A 229 -7.51 1.37 17.24
CA THR A 229 -7.17 2.69 16.71
C THR A 229 -7.11 3.80 17.77
N ASN A 230 -6.94 3.43 19.05
CA ASN A 230 -6.76 4.38 20.17
C ASN A 230 -7.91 5.40 20.29
N MET A 231 -9.16 4.98 20.09
CA MET A 231 -10.33 5.82 20.33
C MET A 231 -10.96 5.50 21.67
N ASN A 232 -11.49 6.52 22.34
CA ASN A 232 -12.45 6.29 23.42
C ASN A 232 -13.83 6.00 22.80
N LEU A 233 -14.45 4.88 23.19
CA LEU A 233 -15.80 4.53 22.73
C LEU A 233 -16.84 5.17 23.64
N LEU A 234 -17.66 6.07 23.10
CA LEU A 234 -18.79 6.66 23.80
C LEU A 234 -20.10 6.18 23.19
N ASN A 235 -20.86 5.39 23.94
CA ASN A 235 -22.19 4.99 23.53
C ASN A 235 -23.20 6.09 23.86
N PHE A 236 -23.77 6.73 22.84
CA PHE A 236 -24.65 7.88 23.02
C PHE A 236 -25.94 7.51 23.77
N SER A 237 -26.50 6.32 23.50
CA SER A 237 -27.71 5.84 24.18
C SER A 237 -27.48 5.61 25.68
N LEU A 238 -26.30 5.10 26.07
CA LEU A 238 -25.90 4.98 27.49
C LEU A 238 -25.61 6.35 28.11
N PHE A 239 -24.86 7.21 27.42
CA PHE A 239 -24.58 8.59 27.87
C PHE A 239 -25.86 9.37 28.21
N VAL A 240 -26.88 9.28 27.35
CA VAL A 240 -28.19 9.93 27.57
C VAL A 240 -28.89 9.36 28.80
N LYS A 241 -28.77 8.06 29.07
CA LYS A 241 -29.36 7.39 30.23
C LYS A 241 -28.66 7.83 31.52
N ASP A 242 -27.34 7.78 31.54
CA ASP A 242 -26.51 8.01 32.74
C ASP A 242 -26.54 9.48 33.18
N ASN A 243 -26.76 10.41 32.24
CA ASN A 243 -26.91 11.84 32.53
C ASN A 243 -28.37 12.28 32.72
N GLY A 244 -29.33 11.34 32.81
CA GLY A 244 -30.74 11.66 33.05
C GLY A 244 -31.42 12.45 31.92
N LEU A 245 -30.90 12.39 30.69
CA LEU A 245 -31.33 13.20 29.56
C LEU A 245 -32.44 12.55 28.73
N LYS A 246 -32.95 11.37 29.12
CA LYS A 246 -33.87 10.56 28.30
C LYS A 246 -35.10 11.33 27.78
N GLN A 247 -35.71 12.16 28.63
CA GLN A 247 -36.91 12.96 28.32
C GLN A 247 -36.62 14.31 27.66
N LYS A 248 -35.34 14.70 27.52
CA LYS A 248 -34.95 15.97 26.88
C LYS A 248 -35.05 15.88 25.36
N ASP A 249 -35.16 17.04 24.72
CA ASP A 249 -35.15 17.19 23.27
C ASP A 249 -33.76 16.89 22.66
N CYS A 250 -33.69 16.85 21.33
CA CYS A 250 -32.47 16.49 20.62
C CYS A 250 -31.35 17.51 20.80
N GLU A 251 -31.66 18.81 20.88
CA GLU A 251 -30.65 19.86 20.99
C GLU A 251 -30.01 19.82 22.37
N THR A 252 -30.81 19.73 23.45
CA THR A 252 -30.29 19.60 24.83
C THR A 252 -29.38 18.38 24.99
N LYS A 253 -29.76 17.22 24.42
CA LYS A 253 -28.93 16.00 24.44
C LYS A 253 -27.60 16.22 23.72
N THR A 254 -27.64 16.88 22.56
CA THR A 254 -26.46 17.14 21.74
C THR A 254 -25.54 18.17 22.39
N GLN A 255 -26.10 19.21 23.01
CA GLN A 255 -25.34 20.21 23.76
C GLN A 255 -24.62 19.60 24.97
N ALA A 256 -25.28 18.69 25.70
CA ALA A 256 -24.65 17.95 26.79
C ALA A 256 -23.50 17.08 26.29
N LEU A 257 -23.65 16.42 25.13
CA LEU A 257 -22.58 15.67 24.47
C LEU A 257 -21.41 16.59 24.13
N ILE A 258 -21.64 17.73 23.47
CA ILE A 258 -20.57 18.69 23.11
C ILE A 258 -19.78 19.12 24.35
N LYS A 259 -20.47 19.46 25.45
CA LYS A 259 -19.82 19.83 26.72
C LYS A 259 -18.98 18.70 27.32
N HIS A 260 -19.41 17.45 27.14
CA HIS A 260 -18.63 16.28 27.56
C HIS A 260 -17.34 16.15 26.72
N LEU A 261 -17.43 16.29 25.40
CA LEU A 261 -16.31 16.16 24.48
C LEU A 261 -15.22 17.22 24.69
N VAL A 262 -15.59 18.44 25.08
CA VAL A 262 -14.63 19.52 25.43
C VAL A 262 -13.67 19.11 26.56
N ASN A 263 -14.17 18.30 27.50
CA ASN A 263 -13.41 17.84 28.65
C ASN A 263 -12.72 16.49 28.42
N GLU A 264 -12.91 15.88 27.25
CA GLU A 264 -12.28 14.61 26.94
C GLU A 264 -10.75 14.80 26.82
N THR A 265 -10.03 13.82 27.35
CA THR A 265 -8.57 13.75 27.32
C THR A 265 -8.07 12.88 26.18
N SER A 266 -8.91 11.93 25.74
CA SER A 266 -8.63 11.05 24.62
C SER A 266 -8.60 11.87 23.32
N PRO A 267 -7.56 11.72 22.48
CA PRO A 267 -7.42 12.52 21.27
C PRO A 267 -8.41 12.13 20.17
N ARG A 268 -8.99 10.93 20.26
CA ARG A 268 -9.91 10.36 19.28
C ARG A 268 -11.08 9.71 20.00
N ILE A 269 -12.27 9.86 19.43
CA ILE A 269 -13.52 9.36 20.01
C ILE A 269 -14.33 8.68 18.92
N LEU A 270 -14.87 7.51 19.25
CA LEU A 270 -15.87 6.84 18.47
C LEU A 270 -17.23 6.99 19.16
N LEU A 271 -18.15 7.70 18.51
CA LEU A 271 -19.53 7.84 18.95
C LEU A 271 -20.36 6.69 18.39
N GLU A 272 -20.75 5.77 19.27
CA GLU A 272 -21.73 4.74 18.90
C GLU A 272 -23.15 5.31 18.97
N ASP A 273 -23.93 5.06 17.92
CA ASP A 273 -25.36 5.39 17.85
C ASP A 273 -25.64 6.91 17.88
N PHE A 274 -24.73 7.70 17.31
CA PHE A 274 -24.90 9.15 17.08
C PHE A 274 -24.24 9.56 15.76
N PRO A 275 -24.87 10.44 14.94
CA PRO A 275 -26.18 11.06 15.15
C PRO A 275 -27.34 10.09 14.90
N GLN A 276 -28.46 10.26 15.63
CA GLN A 276 -29.69 9.48 15.44
C GLN A 276 -30.70 10.18 14.52
N SER A 277 -30.51 11.47 14.22
CA SER A 277 -31.37 12.25 13.33
C SER A 277 -30.60 13.37 12.62
N ILE A 278 -31.17 13.87 11.51
CA ILE A 278 -30.61 15.02 10.77
C ILE A 278 -30.52 16.29 11.63
N ILE A 279 -31.45 16.50 12.57
CA ILE A 279 -31.45 17.67 13.47
C ILE A 279 -30.24 17.62 14.39
N GLN A 280 -29.95 16.45 14.96
CA GLN A 280 -28.75 16.25 15.79
C GLN A 280 -27.47 16.48 14.98
N ALA A 281 -27.39 15.92 13.77
CA ALA A 281 -26.22 16.10 12.89
C ALA A 281 -25.97 17.58 12.58
N LYS A 282 -26.99 18.31 12.13
CA LYS A 282 -26.89 19.75 11.81
C LYS A 282 -26.48 20.59 13.01
N TYR A 283 -27.09 20.34 14.18
CA TYR A 283 -26.76 21.06 15.40
C TYR A 283 -25.32 20.76 15.86
N PHE A 284 -24.90 19.49 15.77
CA PHE A 284 -23.56 19.07 16.16
C PHE A 284 -22.49 19.68 15.25
N PHE A 285 -22.68 19.64 13.93
CA PHE A 285 -21.69 20.14 12.96
C PHE A 285 -21.52 21.66 13.06
N LYS A 286 -22.59 22.37 13.41
CA LYS A 286 -22.56 23.82 13.63
C LYS A 286 -21.81 24.22 14.91
N ASN A 287 -21.95 23.44 15.98
CA ASN A 287 -21.50 23.84 17.33
C ASN A 287 -20.28 23.06 17.85
N CYS A 288 -19.79 22.06 17.12
CA CYS A 288 -18.66 21.22 17.48
C CYS A 288 -17.72 21.00 16.28
N VAL A 289 -17.04 19.86 16.22
CA VAL A 289 -16.25 19.42 15.05
C VAL A 289 -17.12 18.50 14.19
N VAL A 290 -17.05 18.68 12.87
CA VAL A 290 -17.62 17.72 11.92
C VAL A 290 -16.89 16.38 12.11
N PRO A 291 -17.59 15.25 12.28
CA PRO A 291 -16.96 13.94 12.35
C PRO A 291 -16.06 13.71 11.13
N THR A 292 -14.88 13.13 11.36
CA THR A 292 -13.99 12.71 10.28
C THR A 292 -14.68 11.69 9.38
N GLN A 293 -15.47 10.80 9.98
CA GLN A 293 -16.22 9.79 9.24
C GLN A 293 -17.39 9.24 10.05
N VAL A 294 -18.44 8.82 9.36
CA VAL A 294 -19.63 8.17 9.91
C VAL A 294 -19.81 6.83 9.20
N PHE A 295 -19.58 5.74 9.93
CA PHE A 295 -19.79 4.38 9.45
C PHE A 295 -21.27 3.99 9.59
N TYR A 296 -21.94 3.74 8.48
CA TYR A 296 -23.27 3.17 8.45
C TYR A 296 -23.20 1.66 8.20
N LEU A 297 -23.56 0.88 9.22
CA LEU A 297 -23.66 -0.57 9.12
C LEU A 297 -24.98 -0.96 8.44
N LYS A 298 -24.90 -1.36 7.17
CA LYS A 298 -26.02 -1.94 6.43
C LYS A 298 -26.31 -3.34 6.93
N CYS A 299 -27.55 -3.58 7.33
CA CYS A 299 -28.02 -4.89 7.78
C CYS A 299 -29.52 -4.98 7.49
N SER A 300 -29.95 -6.08 6.88
CA SER A 300 -31.35 -6.38 6.67
C SER A 300 -32.07 -6.66 7.99
N LYS A 301 -33.39 -6.53 7.95
CA LYS A 301 -34.26 -6.84 9.08
C LYS A 301 -34.14 -8.31 9.46
N ASP A 302 -34.04 -9.21 8.49
CA ASP A 302 -34.03 -10.66 8.70
C ASP A 302 -32.75 -11.08 9.42
N THR A 303 -31.57 -10.63 8.94
CA THR A 303 -30.29 -10.86 9.63
C THR A 303 -30.29 -10.27 11.04
N CYS A 304 -30.90 -9.09 11.26
CA CYS A 304 -31.02 -8.52 12.60
C CYS A 304 -31.88 -9.39 13.54
N GLN A 305 -32.92 -10.03 13.01
CA GLN A 305 -33.77 -10.94 13.78
C GLN A 305 -33.05 -12.25 14.12
N GLU A 306 -32.35 -12.83 13.15
CA GLU A 306 -31.53 -14.03 13.34
C GLU A 306 -30.50 -13.82 14.45
N ARG A 307 -29.71 -12.73 14.37
CA ARG A 307 -28.74 -12.37 15.42
C ARG A 307 -29.37 -12.17 16.79
N MET A 308 -30.60 -11.64 16.85
CA MET A 308 -31.32 -11.49 18.14
C MET A 308 -31.76 -12.85 18.71
N LEU A 309 -32.12 -13.80 17.86
CA LEU A 309 -32.45 -15.16 18.28
C LEU A 309 -31.22 -15.92 18.75
N GLU A 310 -30.08 -15.75 18.08
CA GLU A 310 -28.79 -16.36 18.45
C GLU A 310 -28.31 -15.94 19.84
N ILE A 311 -28.54 -14.68 20.23
CA ILE A 311 -28.23 -14.17 21.58
C ILE A 311 -29.01 -14.94 22.68
N GLY A 312 -30.17 -15.50 22.34
CA GLY A 312 -31.00 -16.29 23.26
C GLY A 312 -31.95 -15.45 24.12
N LYS A 313 -33.11 -16.03 24.44
CA LYS A 313 -34.19 -15.34 25.18
C LYS A 313 -33.82 -14.95 26.61
N ASP A 314 -32.86 -15.66 27.20
CA ASP A 314 -32.42 -15.46 28.58
C ASP A 314 -31.38 -14.33 28.71
N HIS A 315 -30.88 -13.80 27.59
CA HIS A 315 -29.91 -12.71 27.60
C HIS A 315 -30.56 -11.36 27.97
N PRO A 316 -29.93 -10.53 28.82
CA PRO A 316 -30.51 -9.25 29.29
C PRO A 316 -30.85 -8.26 28.17
N ASP A 317 -30.13 -8.31 27.05
CA ASP A 317 -30.37 -7.47 25.86
C ASP A 317 -31.35 -8.08 24.84
N TYR A 318 -31.93 -9.25 25.10
CA TYR A 318 -32.87 -9.89 24.19
C TYR A 318 -34.14 -9.03 24.02
N LEU A 319 -34.57 -8.87 22.76
CA LEU A 319 -35.79 -8.16 22.42
C LEU A 319 -36.74 -9.07 21.64
N PRO A 320 -38.02 -9.16 22.03
CA PRO A 320 -39.05 -9.79 21.20
C PRO A 320 -39.08 -9.21 19.78
N SER A 321 -39.32 -10.07 18.78
CA SER A 321 -39.32 -9.70 17.36
C SER A 321 -40.22 -8.50 17.03
N SER A 322 -41.35 -8.35 17.74
CA SER A 322 -42.25 -7.20 17.58
C SER A 322 -41.63 -5.86 18.03
N ILE A 323 -40.86 -5.87 19.12
CA ILE A 323 -40.16 -4.68 19.64
C ILE A 323 -38.94 -4.37 18.78
N LEU A 324 -38.17 -5.40 18.40
CA LEU A 324 -37.02 -5.24 17.53
C LEU A 324 -37.42 -4.64 16.17
N SER A 325 -38.47 -5.18 15.54
CA SER A 325 -38.99 -4.68 14.27
C SER A 325 -39.40 -3.20 14.35
N LYS A 326 -40.02 -2.77 15.46
CA LYS A 326 -40.35 -1.36 15.69
C LYS A 326 -39.11 -0.48 15.81
N LYS A 327 -38.06 -0.95 16.49
CA LYS A 327 -36.78 -0.22 16.63
C LYS A 327 -36.05 -0.09 15.28
N ILE A 328 -36.01 -1.17 14.49
CA ILE A 328 -35.42 -1.17 13.14
C ILE A 328 -36.17 -0.19 12.23
N LYS A 329 -37.51 -0.27 12.22
CA LYS A 329 -38.33 0.67 11.44
C LYS A 329 -38.06 2.13 11.83
N LYS A 330 -38.04 2.44 13.13
CA LYS A 330 -37.74 3.79 13.62
C LYS A 330 -36.36 4.30 13.16
N PHE A 331 -35.36 3.42 13.15
CA PHE A 331 -34.03 3.77 12.62
C PHE A 331 -34.11 4.13 11.13
N HIS A 332 -34.74 3.28 10.32
CA HIS A 332 -34.89 3.55 8.88
C HIS A 332 -35.64 4.86 8.61
N ASP A 333 -36.77 5.09 9.29
CA ASP A 333 -37.55 6.32 9.18
C ASP A 333 -36.71 7.57 9.50
N SER A 334 -35.86 7.49 10.54
CA SER A 334 -34.96 8.60 10.94
C SER A 334 -33.77 8.75 10.00
N SER A 335 -33.28 7.65 9.43
CA SER A 335 -32.12 7.59 8.55
C SER A 335 -32.41 8.10 7.13
N ALA A 336 -33.68 8.09 6.70
CA ALA A 336 -34.10 8.47 5.35
C ALA A 336 -33.60 9.86 4.93
N ASN A 337 -33.58 10.83 5.85
CA ASN A 337 -33.05 12.18 5.60
C ASN A 337 -31.62 12.35 6.13
N LEU A 338 -31.18 11.52 7.08
CA LEU A 338 -29.85 11.63 7.68
C LEU A 338 -28.77 11.12 6.71
N LEU A 339 -28.95 9.95 6.10
CA LEU A 339 -27.93 9.35 5.24
C LEU A 339 -27.63 10.22 4.00
N PRO A 340 -28.63 10.78 3.28
CA PRO A 340 -28.34 11.76 2.22
C PRO A 340 -27.54 12.95 2.71
N TYR A 341 -27.93 13.55 3.85
CA TYR A 341 -27.21 14.68 4.43
C TYR A 341 -25.75 14.34 4.77
N LEU A 342 -25.47 13.16 5.32
CA LEU A 342 -24.10 12.73 5.62
C LEU A 342 -23.28 12.46 4.34
N ARG A 343 -23.93 11.94 3.29
CA ARG A 343 -23.31 11.72 1.98
C ARG A 343 -22.96 13.04 1.29
N ASP A 344 -23.85 14.02 1.35
CA ASP A 344 -23.65 15.36 0.79
C ASP A 344 -22.50 16.13 1.47
N ASN A 345 -22.14 15.73 2.71
CA ASN A 345 -20.99 16.27 3.43
C ASN A 345 -19.71 15.42 3.26
N GLU A 346 -19.71 14.40 2.40
CA GLU A 346 -18.56 13.52 2.10
C GLU A 346 -17.97 12.80 3.32
N ILE A 347 -18.80 12.48 4.31
CA ILE A 347 -18.36 11.82 5.56
C ILE A 347 -19.01 10.45 5.81
N LEU A 348 -19.88 9.98 4.91
CA LEU A 348 -20.60 8.70 5.07
C LEU A 348 -19.83 7.55 4.41
N GLU A 349 -19.50 6.52 5.19
CA GLU A 349 -19.04 5.24 4.67
C GLU A 349 -20.06 4.14 4.94
N GLU A 350 -20.41 3.38 3.91
CA GLU A 350 -21.39 2.32 4.00
C GLU A 350 -20.69 0.97 4.09
N VAL A 351 -20.90 0.28 5.21
CA VAL A 351 -20.25 -1.01 5.51
C VAL A 351 -21.31 -2.09 5.48
N ASP A 352 -21.11 -3.11 4.65
CA ASP A 352 -21.95 -4.30 4.70
C ASP A 352 -21.63 -5.07 5.98
N SER A 353 -22.61 -5.21 6.87
CA SER A 353 -22.44 -5.94 8.13
C SER A 353 -23.02 -7.35 8.07
N GLU A 354 -23.57 -7.80 6.94
CA GLU A 354 -24.08 -9.17 6.76
C GLU A 354 -22.98 -10.18 6.40
N GLN A 355 -21.87 -9.71 5.86
CA GLN A 355 -20.65 -10.49 5.70
C GLN A 355 -20.05 -10.95 7.05
N THR A 356 -18.98 -11.75 6.98
CA THR A 356 -18.27 -12.22 8.17
C THR A 356 -17.72 -11.04 8.98
N TYR A 357 -17.63 -11.22 10.31
CA TYR A 357 -17.10 -10.19 11.21
C TYR A 357 -15.73 -9.67 10.76
N ASN A 358 -14.82 -10.57 10.37
CA ASN A 358 -13.48 -10.22 9.95
C ASN A 358 -13.47 -9.36 8.67
N ASN A 359 -14.35 -9.64 7.71
CA ASN A 359 -14.42 -8.86 6.47
C ASN A 359 -15.02 -7.47 6.72
N ALA A 360 -16.10 -7.39 7.49
CA ALA A 360 -16.69 -6.11 7.91
C ALA A 360 -15.69 -5.26 8.71
N PHE A 361 -14.93 -5.89 9.61
CA PHE A 361 -13.91 -5.22 10.40
C PHE A 361 -12.74 -4.72 9.55
N LYS A 362 -12.23 -5.54 8.62
CA LYS A 362 -11.20 -5.12 7.65
C LYS A 362 -11.67 -3.95 6.79
N GLN A 363 -12.93 -3.98 6.33
CA GLN A 363 -13.51 -2.89 5.55
C GLN A 363 -13.53 -1.59 6.36
N ILE A 364 -14.03 -1.62 7.61
CA ILE A 364 -14.04 -0.43 8.49
C ILE A 364 -12.62 0.08 8.74
N CYS A 365 -11.68 -0.82 9.05
CA CYS A 365 -10.29 -0.46 9.30
C CYS A 365 -9.66 0.24 8.09
N SER A 366 -9.96 -0.19 6.86
CA SER A 366 -9.38 0.41 5.64
C SER A 366 -9.65 1.91 5.48
N TYR A 367 -10.71 2.42 6.10
CA TYR A 367 -11.05 3.85 6.07
C TYR A 367 -10.32 4.68 7.16
N VAL A 368 -9.87 4.03 8.23
CA VAL A 368 -9.29 4.69 9.42
C VAL A 368 -7.78 4.49 9.50
N GLU A 369 -7.27 3.36 9.02
CA GLU A 369 -5.86 3.01 9.13
C GLU A 369 -4.98 3.90 8.26
N PRO A 370 -3.84 4.36 8.79
CA PRO A 370 -2.89 5.15 8.02
C PRO A 370 -2.05 4.25 7.12
N CYS A 371 -1.36 4.86 6.16
CA CYS A 371 -0.32 4.20 5.40
C CYS A 371 0.92 4.05 6.28
N VAL A 372 1.35 2.80 6.51
CA VAL A 372 2.54 2.48 7.30
C VAL A 372 3.53 1.71 6.44
N ILE A 373 4.73 2.25 6.25
CA ILE A 373 5.80 1.60 5.48
C ILE A 373 6.91 1.22 6.43
N HIS A 374 7.54 0.06 6.23
CA HIS A 374 8.76 -0.31 6.95
C HIS A 374 9.95 -0.30 5.99
N VAL A 375 10.98 0.50 6.28
CA VAL A 375 12.21 0.56 5.48
C VAL A 375 13.31 -0.29 6.12
N ARG A 376 13.83 -1.21 5.33
CA ARG A 376 14.90 -2.17 5.66
C ARG A 376 16.02 -2.06 4.63
N SER A 377 17.21 -2.50 5.01
CA SER A 377 18.38 -2.62 4.13
C SER A 377 19.26 -3.78 4.59
N SER A 378 20.21 -4.18 3.75
CA SER A 378 21.30 -5.08 4.18
C SER A 378 22.09 -4.42 5.32
N SER A 379 22.63 -5.25 6.21
CA SER A 379 23.32 -4.84 7.45
C SER A 379 24.49 -3.87 7.22
N ALA A 380 25.05 -3.84 6.01
CA ALA A 380 26.19 -2.99 5.64
C ALA A 380 25.80 -1.59 5.16
N ASP A 381 24.58 -1.38 4.63
CA ASP A 381 24.18 -0.14 3.93
C ASP A 381 23.23 0.74 4.77
N ASN A 382 23.66 1.11 5.97
CA ASN A 382 22.90 2.02 6.84
C ASN A 382 22.72 3.42 6.23
N GLU A 383 23.65 3.85 5.36
CA GLU A 383 23.59 5.16 4.69
C GLU A 383 22.48 5.22 3.65
N LEU A 384 22.33 4.17 2.83
CA LEU A 384 21.25 4.04 1.87
C LEU A 384 19.88 4.12 2.57
N ARG A 385 19.72 3.38 3.68
CA ARG A 385 18.50 3.41 4.49
C ARG A 385 18.18 4.82 5.01
N LYS A 386 19.19 5.58 5.45
CA LYS A 386 18.99 6.97 5.90
C LYS A 386 18.52 7.87 4.76
N ASN A 387 19.14 7.77 3.59
CA ASN A 387 18.72 8.52 2.40
C ASN A 387 17.26 8.24 2.04
N PHE A 388 16.85 6.96 2.06
CA PHE A 388 15.44 6.59 1.87
C PHE A 388 14.52 7.27 2.89
N VAL A 389 14.87 7.19 4.18
CA VAL A 389 14.09 7.83 5.24
C VAL A 389 13.97 9.34 5.00
N GLU A 390 15.06 10.02 4.68
CA GLU A 390 15.10 11.47 4.41
C GLU A 390 14.19 11.86 3.25
N ILE A 391 14.30 11.18 2.11
CA ILE A 391 13.43 11.43 0.94
C ILE A 391 11.94 11.19 1.29
N PHE A 392 11.62 10.13 2.04
CA PHE A 392 10.24 9.88 2.49
C PHE A 392 9.69 11.00 3.38
N LEU A 393 10.54 11.59 4.23
CA LEU A 393 10.17 12.69 5.11
C LEU A 393 9.97 13.99 4.32
N GLU A 394 10.92 14.35 3.46
CA GLU A 394 10.95 15.64 2.75
C GLU A 394 9.96 15.69 1.59
N ASP A 395 10.01 14.71 0.68
CA ASP A 395 9.24 14.73 -0.57
C ASP A 395 7.81 14.20 -0.37
N PHE A 396 7.64 13.24 0.54
CA PHE A 396 6.39 12.51 0.70
C PHE A 396 5.64 12.78 2.00
N LYS A 397 6.18 13.64 2.87
CA LYS A 397 5.58 14.05 4.16
C LYS A 397 5.24 12.88 5.09
N PHE A 398 6.06 11.83 5.06
CA PHE A 398 5.97 10.75 6.04
C PHE A 398 6.46 11.22 7.41
N VAL A 399 6.12 10.47 8.44
CA VAL A 399 6.65 10.64 9.80
C VAL A 399 7.50 9.42 10.13
N ASN A 400 8.78 9.62 10.42
CA ASN A 400 9.64 8.54 10.85
C ASN A 400 9.40 8.18 12.33
N LEU A 401 9.08 6.92 12.57
CA LEU A 401 8.92 6.29 13.87
C LEU A 401 10.14 5.39 14.11
N ASP A 402 11.25 6.00 14.54
CA ASP A 402 12.41 5.25 15.04
C ASP A 402 12.12 4.74 16.44
N VAL A 403 11.74 3.46 16.53
CA VAL A 403 11.25 2.84 17.76
C VAL A 403 12.30 2.87 18.87
N ASN A 404 13.59 2.72 18.54
CA ASN A 404 14.66 2.79 19.54
C ASN A 404 14.80 4.19 20.11
N SER A 405 14.71 5.23 19.27
CA SER A 405 14.68 6.62 19.73
C SER A 405 13.45 6.89 20.59
N LEU A 406 12.27 6.41 20.19
CA LEU A 406 11.02 6.61 20.92
C LEU A 406 11.06 5.96 22.31
N ILE A 407 11.58 4.74 22.43
CA ILE A 407 11.76 4.06 23.73
C ILE A 407 12.69 4.86 24.64
N ARG A 408 13.82 5.36 24.11
CA ARG A 408 14.75 6.19 24.88
C ARG A 408 14.07 7.48 25.36
N ASP A 409 13.40 8.18 24.46
CA ASP A 409 12.73 9.45 24.76
C ASP A 409 11.60 9.23 25.80
N GLU A 410 10.84 8.12 25.74
CA GLU A 410 9.84 7.74 26.76
C GLU A 410 10.48 7.42 28.13
N ASN A 411 11.61 6.72 28.14
CA ASN A 411 12.36 6.40 29.36
C ASN A 411 12.89 7.67 30.04
N GLU A 412 13.45 8.60 29.26
CA GLU A 412 13.94 9.89 29.74
C GLU A 412 12.80 10.74 30.31
N ARG A 413 11.64 10.77 29.64
CA ARG A 413 10.43 11.47 30.12
C ARG A 413 9.79 10.82 31.36
N LYS A 414 10.15 9.57 31.68
CA LYS A 414 9.56 8.73 32.75
C LYS A 414 8.03 8.70 32.71
N THR A 415 7.47 8.60 31.50
CA THR A 415 6.04 8.35 31.36
C THR A 415 5.68 6.98 31.93
N GLN A 416 4.39 6.68 32.02
CA GLN A 416 3.95 5.35 32.44
C GLN A 416 4.52 4.25 31.54
N ILE A 417 4.58 4.48 30.22
CA ILE A 417 5.14 3.52 29.27
C ILE A 417 6.66 3.40 29.44
N GLY A 418 7.37 4.51 29.57
CA GLY A 418 8.81 4.52 29.80
C GLY A 418 9.23 3.81 31.09
N LEU A 419 8.48 4.00 32.18
CA LEU A 419 8.73 3.28 33.43
C LEU A 419 8.54 1.76 33.28
N GLU A 420 7.51 1.33 32.55
CA GLU A 420 7.29 -0.09 32.26
C GLU A 420 8.44 -0.68 31.42
N PHE A 421 8.94 0.05 30.42
CA PHE A 421 10.13 -0.37 29.65
C PHE A 421 11.39 -0.45 30.51
N LEU A 422 11.65 0.56 31.35
CA LEU A 422 12.77 0.57 32.27
C LEU A 422 12.72 -0.62 33.24
N ASN A 423 11.54 -0.98 33.75
CA ASN A 423 11.36 -2.14 34.62
C ASN A 423 11.71 -3.46 33.92
N MET A 424 11.35 -3.62 32.64
CA MET A 424 11.71 -4.80 31.86
C MET A 424 13.21 -4.89 31.63
N VAL A 425 13.83 -3.77 31.23
CA VAL A 425 15.28 -3.67 31.01
C VAL A 425 16.05 -3.93 32.32
N ALA A 426 15.62 -3.34 33.43
CA ALA A 426 16.21 -3.54 34.75
C ALA A 426 16.10 -5.00 35.24
N ALA A 427 15.04 -5.71 34.85
CA ALA A 427 14.86 -7.14 35.11
C ALA A 427 15.64 -8.04 34.14
N GLY A 428 16.41 -7.48 33.20
CA GLY A 428 17.14 -8.24 32.18
C GLY A 428 16.24 -8.94 31.15
N LYS A 429 14.98 -8.49 31.00
CA LYS A 429 14.00 -9.09 30.09
C LYS A 429 13.90 -8.31 28.79
N ILE A 430 13.67 -9.02 27.68
CA ILE A 430 13.35 -8.41 26.39
C ILE A 430 11.98 -7.73 26.50
N ILE A 431 11.86 -6.51 25.95
CA ILE A 431 10.59 -5.78 25.91
C ILE A 431 9.61 -6.53 24.98
N PRO A 432 8.43 -6.95 25.46
CA PRO A 432 7.42 -7.61 24.65
C PRO A 432 6.93 -6.71 23.50
N ALA A 433 6.67 -7.31 22.33
CA ALA A 433 6.16 -6.61 21.16
C ALA A 433 4.87 -5.82 21.46
N GLU A 434 3.96 -6.39 22.25
CA GLU A 434 2.70 -5.75 22.67
C GLU A 434 2.92 -4.39 23.33
N MET A 435 3.95 -4.26 24.17
CA MET A 435 4.24 -3.00 24.86
C MET A 435 4.74 -1.92 23.87
N ILE A 436 5.57 -2.31 22.90
CA ILE A 436 6.04 -1.44 21.82
C ILE A 436 4.88 -1.02 20.93
N VAL A 437 4.04 -1.97 20.52
CA VAL A 437 2.88 -1.72 19.66
C VAL A 437 1.86 -0.81 20.36
N ARG A 438 1.66 -0.95 21.67
CA ARG A 438 0.83 -0.01 22.44
C ARG A 438 1.37 1.42 22.44
N MET A 439 2.70 1.61 22.51
CA MET A 439 3.33 2.92 22.36
C MET A 439 3.08 3.48 20.96
N LEU A 440 3.39 2.69 19.92
CA LEU A 440 3.21 3.09 18.52
C LEU A 440 1.75 3.42 18.20
N ARG A 441 0.79 2.63 18.70
CA ARG A 441 -0.64 2.86 18.54
C ARG A 441 -1.06 4.24 19.07
N LYS A 442 -0.53 4.68 20.22
CA LYS A 442 -0.80 6.02 20.76
C LYS A 442 -0.24 7.14 19.88
N ILE A 443 0.92 6.92 19.26
CA ILE A 443 1.60 7.90 18.41
C ILE A 443 0.93 8.00 17.03
N ILE A 444 0.68 6.85 16.40
CA ILE A 444 0.05 6.73 15.08
C ILE A 444 -1.38 7.30 15.11
N TYR A 445 -2.09 7.05 16.21
CA TYR A 445 -3.46 7.51 16.41
C TYR A 445 -3.54 8.61 17.49
N SER A 446 -2.65 9.60 17.40
CA SER A 446 -2.59 10.78 18.27
C SER A 446 -3.64 11.85 17.93
N GLY A 447 -4.36 11.71 16.82
CA GLY A 447 -5.37 12.67 16.34
C GLY A 447 -4.79 13.98 15.77
N ASP A 448 -3.50 14.04 15.43
CA ASP A 448 -2.89 15.21 14.76
C ASP A 448 -3.18 15.28 13.24
N GLY A 449 -3.88 14.28 12.70
CA GLY A 449 -4.24 14.22 11.28
C GLY A 449 -3.17 13.62 10.36
N ARG A 450 -2.02 13.18 10.87
CA ARG A 450 -0.98 12.51 10.08
C ARG A 450 -1.46 11.12 9.63
N LYS A 451 -1.21 10.79 8.37
CA LYS A 451 -1.71 9.56 7.72
C LYS A 451 -0.62 8.68 7.10
N HIS A 452 0.64 9.10 7.18
CA HIS A 452 1.77 8.44 6.52
C HIS A 452 2.90 8.26 7.52
N PHE A 453 3.23 7.01 7.84
CA PHE A 453 4.24 6.67 8.84
C PHE A 453 5.28 5.72 8.27
N LEU A 454 6.52 5.94 8.68
CA LEU A 454 7.66 5.11 8.36
C LEU A 454 8.14 4.43 9.63
N LEU A 455 8.14 3.11 9.67
CA LEU A 455 8.70 2.35 10.76
C LEU A 455 10.19 2.09 10.53
N SER A 456 11.01 2.44 11.52
CA SER A 456 12.42 2.11 11.56
C SER A 456 12.79 1.41 12.86
N SER A 457 13.69 0.42 12.77
CA SER A 457 14.20 -0.36 13.92
C SER A 457 13.18 -1.30 14.59
N PHE A 458 12.03 -1.48 13.94
CA PHE A 458 10.94 -2.40 14.30
C PHE A 458 9.95 -2.46 13.12
N PRO A 459 9.26 -3.58 12.86
CA PRO A 459 9.50 -4.91 13.40
C PRO A 459 10.77 -5.55 12.80
N ASP A 460 11.51 -6.30 13.61
CA ASP A 460 12.70 -7.05 13.16
C ASP A 460 12.43 -8.54 12.93
N ILE A 461 11.42 -9.09 13.61
CA ILE A 461 11.00 -10.49 13.53
C ILE A 461 9.51 -10.59 13.20
N ILE A 462 9.08 -11.78 12.77
CA ILE A 462 7.73 -12.04 12.30
C ILE A 462 6.68 -11.85 13.41
N GLU A 463 6.99 -12.25 14.64
CA GLU A 463 6.09 -12.13 15.79
C GLU A 463 5.78 -10.65 16.08
N GLN A 464 6.79 -9.78 15.94
CA GLN A 464 6.62 -8.34 16.10
C GLN A 464 5.76 -7.73 14.99
N ALA A 465 5.97 -8.15 13.74
CA ALA A 465 5.17 -7.71 12.60
C ALA A 465 3.70 -8.13 12.75
N LYS A 466 3.46 -9.41 13.11
CA LYS A 466 2.12 -9.94 13.37
C LYS A 466 1.42 -9.20 14.51
N GLU A 467 2.11 -8.92 15.61
CA GLU A 467 1.53 -8.16 16.73
C GLU A 467 1.20 -6.72 16.31
N PHE A 468 2.05 -6.07 15.53
CA PHE A 468 1.76 -4.73 14.99
C PHE A 468 0.52 -4.73 14.07
N GLU A 469 0.44 -5.68 13.13
CA GLU A 469 -0.70 -5.79 12.20
C GLU A 469 -1.99 -6.21 12.88
N LYS A 470 -1.91 -6.95 13.99
CA LYS A 470 -3.07 -7.37 14.79
C LYS A 470 -3.59 -6.26 15.70
N SER A 471 -2.70 -5.49 16.31
CA SER A 471 -3.06 -4.62 17.44
C SER A 471 -2.91 -3.12 17.15
N CYS A 472 -2.43 -2.73 15.96
CA CYS A 472 -2.27 -1.32 15.59
C CYS A 472 -2.78 -1.02 14.18
N ALA A 473 -2.04 -1.42 13.12
CA ALA A 473 -2.38 -1.11 11.74
C ALA A 473 -1.73 -2.11 10.79
N SER A 474 -2.33 -2.36 9.62
CA SER A 474 -1.66 -3.12 8.58
C SER A 474 -0.38 -2.40 8.15
N ILE A 475 0.73 -3.12 8.05
CA ILE A 475 1.88 -2.59 7.32
C ILE A 475 1.39 -2.49 5.85
N THR A 476 1.68 -1.43 5.12
CA THR A 476 1.26 -1.31 3.72
C THR A 476 2.27 -2.03 2.84
N ALA A 477 3.56 -1.73 3.04
CA ALA A 477 4.66 -2.36 2.34
C ALA A 477 5.93 -2.40 3.19
N ILE A 478 6.79 -3.37 2.91
CA ILE A 478 8.20 -3.32 3.30
C ILE A 478 9.01 -2.84 2.09
N ILE A 479 9.80 -1.80 2.29
CA ILE A 479 10.79 -1.34 1.33
C ILE A 479 12.14 -1.91 1.73
N TYR A 480 12.70 -2.73 0.88
CA TYR A 480 14.07 -3.20 0.96
C TYR A 480 14.94 -2.30 0.09
N ALA A 481 15.66 -1.39 0.73
CA ALA A 481 16.64 -0.53 0.08
C ALA A 481 17.88 -1.36 -0.29
N ALA A 482 18.18 -1.48 -1.58
CA ALA A 482 19.32 -2.20 -2.12
C ALA A 482 19.90 -1.42 -3.31
N LYS A 483 21.23 -1.31 -3.41
CA LYS A 483 21.87 -0.70 -4.60
C LYS A 483 21.44 -1.45 -5.86
N ASP A 484 21.41 -0.76 -7.00
CA ASP A 484 20.91 -1.33 -8.27
C ASP A 484 21.89 -2.33 -8.87
N GLU A 485 22.07 -3.45 -8.19
CA GLU A 485 22.73 -4.64 -8.69
C GLU A 485 21.64 -5.65 -9.07
N SER A 486 21.90 -6.47 -10.10
CA SER A 486 20.95 -7.47 -10.59
C SER A 486 20.62 -8.55 -9.54
N LYS A 487 21.37 -8.60 -8.43
CA LYS A 487 21.18 -9.52 -7.30
C LYS A 487 21.11 -8.76 -5.97
N VAL A 488 20.18 -9.14 -5.11
CA VAL A 488 20.04 -8.59 -3.74
C VAL A 488 20.72 -9.52 -2.75
N GLU A 489 21.59 -8.98 -1.88
CA GLU A 489 22.17 -9.74 -0.77
C GLU A 489 21.12 -10.07 0.29
N ILE A 490 21.01 -11.34 0.66
CA ILE A 490 20.15 -11.78 1.76
C ILE A 490 21.03 -11.95 2.99
N LYS A 491 20.59 -11.45 4.16
CA LYS A 491 21.39 -11.46 5.39
C LYS A 491 22.00 -12.85 5.64
N ASN A 492 23.33 -12.91 5.71
CA ASN A 492 24.15 -14.13 5.88
C ASN A 492 24.01 -15.20 4.78
N ASN A 493 23.48 -14.86 3.60
CA ASN A 493 23.17 -15.80 2.50
C ASN A 493 22.32 -17.01 2.91
N ASN A 494 21.61 -16.93 4.04
CA ASN A 494 20.83 -18.05 4.53
C ASN A 494 19.42 -18.01 3.92
N LEU A 495 19.30 -18.56 2.70
CA LEU A 495 18.04 -18.65 1.96
C LEU A 495 16.99 -19.53 2.65
N SER A 496 17.39 -20.37 3.60
CA SER A 496 16.48 -21.25 4.35
C SER A 496 15.81 -20.55 5.55
N LEU A 497 16.29 -19.38 5.97
CA LEU A 497 15.76 -18.70 7.15
C LEU A 497 14.43 -18.02 6.82
N PHE A 498 13.36 -18.45 7.48
CA PHE A 498 12.07 -17.77 7.41
C PHE A 498 12.15 -16.45 8.16
N ASN A 499 12.20 -15.36 7.40
CA ASN A 499 12.38 -14.02 7.92
C ASN A 499 11.18 -13.14 7.53
N ILE A 500 11.17 -11.93 8.08
CA ILE A 500 10.12 -10.95 7.80
C ILE A 500 10.01 -10.64 6.29
N ASP A 501 11.14 -10.52 5.59
CA ASP A 501 11.17 -10.16 4.17
C ASP A 501 10.51 -11.26 3.33
N ALA A 502 10.77 -12.54 3.64
CA ALA A 502 10.14 -13.70 3.01
C ALA A 502 8.63 -13.76 3.25
N LEU A 503 8.16 -13.42 4.46
CA LEU A 503 6.73 -13.33 4.76
C LEU A 503 6.05 -12.28 3.87
N PHE A 504 6.59 -11.05 3.83
CA PHE A 504 5.99 -9.98 3.04
C PHE A 504 6.19 -10.15 1.53
N GLN A 505 7.20 -10.90 1.09
CA GLN A 505 7.33 -11.33 -0.30
C GLN A 505 6.18 -12.28 -0.69
N LYS A 506 5.84 -13.26 0.17
CA LYS A 506 4.70 -14.17 -0.03
C LYS A 506 3.36 -13.44 -0.04
N GLU A 507 3.25 -12.31 0.66
CA GLU A 507 2.07 -11.45 0.67
C GLU A 507 2.09 -10.37 -0.42
N PHE A 508 3.11 -10.34 -1.29
CA PHE A 508 3.26 -9.36 -2.38
C PHE A 508 3.43 -7.90 -1.93
N ARG A 509 3.87 -7.72 -0.69
CA ARG A 509 4.00 -6.42 0.01
C ARG A 509 5.45 -5.99 0.22
N LEU A 510 6.43 -6.80 -0.17
CA LEU A 510 7.83 -6.41 -0.24
C LEU A 510 8.13 -5.68 -1.57
N LYS A 511 8.89 -4.58 -1.50
CA LYS A 511 9.37 -3.79 -2.64
C LYS A 511 10.87 -3.58 -2.53
N ILE A 512 11.62 -3.93 -3.57
CA ILE A 512 13.08 -3.81 -3.60
C ILE A 512 13.44 -2.61 -4.44
N LEU A 513 14.12 -1.63 -3.86
CA LEU A 513 14.33 -0.31 -4.46
C LEU A 513 15.79 0.14 -4.34
N SER A 514 16.31 0.73 -5.40
CA SER A 514 17.60 1.45 -5.42
C SER A 514 17.46 2.88 -4.92
N GLU A 515 16.36 3.54 -5.27
CA GLU A 515 16.02 4.87 -4.78
C GLU A 515 14.50 5.02 -4.58
N PRO A 516 14.03 5.94 -3.70
CA PRO A 516 12.62 6.27 -3.57
C PRO A 516 12.20 7.18 -4.72
N HIS A 517 11.20 6.75 -5.50
CA HIS A 517 10.61 7.57 -6.55
C HIS A 517 9.10 7.69 -6.37
N THR A 518 8.52 8.80 -6.86
CA THR A 518 7.08 9.13 -6.78
C THR A 518 6.19 7.98 -7.24
N ARG A 519 6.61 7.28 -8.29
CA ARG A 519 5.95 6.07 -8.80
C ARG A 519 5.73 5.01 -7.71
N ILE A 520 6.76 4.65 -6.95
CA ILE A 520 6.65 3.57 -5.95
C ILE A 520 5.83 4.01 -4.75
N VAL A 521 5.92 5.28 -4.37
CA VAL A 521 5.06 5.82 -3.30
C VAL A 521 3.59 5.79 -3.72
N ASN A 522 3.28 6.09 -4.99
CA ASN A 522 1.94 5.95 -5.54
C ASN A 522 1.50 4.47 -5.61
N GLU A 523 2.38 3.56 -6.02
CA GLU A 523 2.11 2.10 -5.97
C GLU A 523 1.78 1.65 -4.54
N ILE A 524 2.54 2.10 -3.53
CA ILE A 524 2.29 1.79 -2.10
C ILE A 524 1.00 2.43 -1.60
N LYS A 525 0.67 3.66 -2.03
CA LYS A 525 -0.60 4.34 -1.73
C LYS A 525 -1.80 3.73 -2.47
N ASN A 526 -1.65 2.55 -3.07
CA ASN A 526 -2.68 1.89 -3.85
C ASN A 526 -3.15 2.76 -5.04
N GLN A 527 -2.22 3.34 -5.80
CA GLN A 527 -2.44 3.87 -7.15
C GLN A 527 -1.72 2.94 -8.15
N ASN A 528 -2.22 1.70 -8.23
CA ASN A 528 -1.58 0.57 -8.93
C ASN A 528 -1.97 0.58 -10.40
N VAL A 529 -1.32 1.44 -11.18
CA VAL A 529 -1.57 1.55 -12.62
C VAL A 529 -0.25 1.43 -13.37
N GLN A 530 -0.20 0.47 -14.29
CA GLN A 530 0.84 0.35 -15.30
C GLN A 530 0.39 1.08 -16.57
N LEU A 531 1.20 2.00 -17.05
CA LEU A 531 1.06 2.76 -18.27
C LEU A 531 2.17 2.35 -19.26
N THR A 532 1.78 1.94 -20.45
CA THR A 532 2.68 1.71 -21.58
C THR A 532 2.29 2.63 -22.72
N PHE A 533 3.24 3.41 -23.21
CA PHE A 533 3.00 4.33 -24.32
C PHE A 533 3.51 3.71 -25.60
N ILE A 534 2.70 3.71 -26.64
CA ILE A 534 3.12 3.28 -27.97
C ILE A 534 3.28 4.52 -28.84
N TYR A 535 4.47 4.66 -29.40
CA TYR A 535 4.84 5.79 -30.23
C TYR A 535 5.35 5.32 -31.59
N GLY A 536 5.09 6.08 -32.65
CA GLY A 536 5.53 5.73 -33.99
C GLY A 536 4.91 6.64 -35.06
N LYS A 537 5.55 6.65 -36.23
CA LYS A 537 5.12 7.41 -37.41
C LYS A 537 3.66 7.07 -37.78
N PRO A 538 2.89 7.95 -38.44
CA PRO A 538 1.61 7.54 -39.05
C PRO A 538 1.82 6.29 -39.93
N LEU A 539 0.89 5.34 -39.88
CA LEU A 539 0.96 4.06 -40.63
C LEU A 539 2.13 3.12 -40.27
N SER A 540 2.87 3.41 -39.19
CA SER A 540 3.92 2.53 -38.64
C SER A 540 3.39 1.23 -38.03
N GLY A 541 2.07 0.97 -37.98
CA GLY A 541 1.54 -0.23 -37.33
C GLY A 541 1.43 -0.14 -35.80
N LYS A 542 1.58 1.05 -35.21
CA LYS A 542 1.38 1.30 -33.76
C LYS A 542 0.05 0.76 -33.20
N SER A 543 -1.05 0.92 -33.92
CA SER A 543 -2.35 0.39 -33.48
C SER A 543 -2.41 -1.14 -33.53
N THR A 544 -1.66 -1.77 -34.45
CA THR A 544 -1.49 -3.23 -34.45
C THR A 544 -0.72 -3.69 -33.22
N VAL A 545 0.36 -2.99 -32.84
CA VAL A 545 1.08 -3.24 -31.59
C VAL A 545 0.14 -3.07 -30.39
N ALA A 546 -0.64 -2.00 -30.32
CA ALA A 546 -1.62 -1.78 -29.25
C ALA A 546 -2.64 -2.93 -29.13
N GLN A 547 -3.16 -3.41 -30.26
CA GLN A 547 -4.08 -4.56 -30.32
C GLN A 547 -3.43 -5.87 -29.85
N ILE A 548 -2.14 -6.09 -30.14
CA ILE A 548 -1.40 -7.24 -29.61
C ILE A 548 -1.29 -7.15 -28.08
N PHE A 549 -0.96 -5.98 -27.53
CA PHE A 549 -0.96 -5.78 -26.08
C PHE A 549 -2.35 -6.05 -25.46
N ALA A 550 -3.45 -5.60 -26.10
CA ALA A 550 -4.80 -5.87 -25.61
C ALA A 550 -5.14 -7.36 -25.61
N SER A 551 -4.88 -8.05 -26.72
CA SER A 551 -5.33 -9.42 -26.95
C SER A 551 -4.44 -10.48 -26.28
N LYS A 552 -3.12 -10.24 -26.19
CA LYS A 552 -2.14 -11.22 -25.68
C LYS A 552 -1.59 -10.90 -24.30
N LEU A 553 -1.55 -9.63 -23.91
CA LEU A 553 -1.00 -9.19 -22.61
C LEU A 553 -2.09 -8.70 -21.65
N GLY A 554 -3.37 -8.72 -22.07
CA GLY A 554 -4.51 -8.39 -21.21
C GLY A 554 -4.58 -6.91 -20.80
N CYS A 555 -4.02 -6.02 -21.62
CA CYS A 555 -3.97 -4.58 -21.36
C CYS A 555 -5.24 -3.86 -21.86
N LYS A 556 -5.61 -2.75 -21.19
CA LYS A 556 -6.66 -1.86 -21.69
C LYS A 556 -6.04 -0.81 -22.61
N VAL A 557 -6.35 -0.89 -23.91
CA VAL A 557 -5.93 0.15 -24.86
C VAL A 557 -6.84 1.36 -24.73
N VAL A 558 -6.23 2.53 -24.64
CA VAL A 558 -6.87 3.85 -24.72
C VAL A 558 -6.27 4.56 -25.93
N GLU A 559 -7.08 4.76 -26.96
CA GLU A 559 -6.68 5.51 -28.14
C GLU A 559 -6.80 7.01 -27.84
N TRP A 560 -5.70 7.74 -27.98
CA TRP A 560 -5.63 9.15 -27.59
C TRP A 560 -6.64 10.03 -28.32
N ALA A 561 -6.75 9.86 -29.65
CA ALA A 561 -7.64 10.67 -30.48
C ALA A 561 -9.12 10.49 -30.06
N THR A 562 -9.54 9.24 -29.84
CA THR A 562 -10.89 8.91 -29.39
C THR A 562 -11.16 9.46 -27.99
N PHE A 563 -10.19 9.40 -27.09
CA PHE A 563 -10.33 9.93 -25.73
C PHE A 563 -10.40 11.47 -25.71
N GLN A 564 -9.59 12.14 -26.53
CA GLN A 564 -9.62 13.59 -26.68
C GLN A 564 -10.99 14.09 -27.18
N GLU A 565 -11.61 13.37 -28.11
CA GLU A 565 -12.95 13.69 -28.61
C GLU A 565 -14.04 13.50 -27.53
N GLN A 566 -13.90 12.49 -26.66
CA GLN A 566 -14.80 12.31 -25.51
C GLN A 566 -14.70 13.47 -24.52
N VAL A 567 -13.48 13.91 -24.21
CA VAL A 567 -13.25 15.08 -23.35
C VAL A 567 -13.84 16.34 -24.00
N ARG A 568 -13.62 16.54 -25.30
CA ARG A 568 -14.21 17.65 -26.08
C ARG A 568 -15.74 17.68 -25.97
N LYS A 569 -16.41 16.54 -26.16
CA LYS A 569 -17.87 16.42 -26.01
C LYS A 569 -18.35 16.70 -24.59
N SER A 570 -17.61 16.24 -23.57
CA SER A 570 -17.97 16.49 -22.18
C SER A 570 -17.90 17.97 -21.78
N MET A 571 -17.04 18.75 -22.45
CA MET A 571 -16.93 20.21 -22.22
C MET A 571 -18.06 21.00 -22.91
N ALA A 572 -18.74 20.42 -23.91
CA ALA A 572 -19.81 21.09 -24.63
C ALA A 572 -21.11 21.23 -23.78
N GLY A 573 -21.27 20.42 -22.72
CA GLY A 573 -22.47 20.39 -21.89
C GLY A 573 -23.73 19.87 -22.63
N ASP A 574 -24.84 19.70 -21.91
CA ASP A 574 -26.16 19.33 -22.49
C ASP A 574 -26.81 20.43 -23.34
N ALA A 575 -26.10 21.54 -23.59
CA ALA A 575 -26.57 22.61 -24.46
C ALA A 575 -26.33 22.19 -25.91
N GLY A 576 -27.41 21.81 -26.61
CA GLY A 576 -27.43 21.51 -28.04
C GLY A 576 -27.19 22.72 -28.92
N ASP A 577 -26.09 23.44 -28.73
CA ASP A 577 -25.62 24.48 -29.63
C ASP A 577 -24.41 23.97 -30.42
N GLU A 578 -24.57 23.85 -31.74
CA GLU A 578 -23.56 23.48 -32.73
C GLU A 578 -22.50 24.61 -32.93
N GLY A 579 -22.02 25.21 -31.84
CA GLY A 579 -20.86 26.10 -31.88
C GLY A 579 -19.57 25.30 -32.02
N GLU A 580 -18.60 25.81 -32.80
CA GLU A 580 -17.24 25.25 -32.87
C GLU A 580 -16.61 25.21 -31.47
N VAL A 581 -16.74 24.09 -30.76
CA VAL A 581 -16.07 23.88 -29.49
C VAL A 581 -14.56 23.97 -29.74
N GLN A 582 -13.83 24.74 -28.95
CA GLN A 582 -12.38 24.82 -29.07
C GLN A 582 -11.75 23.48 -28.67
N GLU A 583 -10.65 23.05 -29.31
CA GLU A 583 -9.97 21.82 -28.88
C GLU A 583 -9.54 21.91 -27.39
N PRO A 584 -9.76 20.85 -26.58
CA PRO A 584 -9.33 20.86 -25.20
C PRO A 584 -7.81 21.07 -25.11
N PRO A 585 -7.34 21.93 -24.19
CA PRO A 585 -5.93 21.99 -23.83
C PRO A 585 -5.43 20.59 -23.44
N ALA A 586 -4.23 20.23 -23.90
CA ALA A 586 -3.64 18.91 -23.63
C ALA A 586 -3.59 18.57 -22.13
N SER A 587 -3.34 19.57 -21.27
CA SER A 587 -3.36 19.42 -19.81
C SER A 587 -4.72 18.95 -19.26
N LYS A 588 -5.84 19.39 -19.83
CA LYS A 588 -7.18 18.92 -19.43
C LYS A 588 -7.44 17.48 -19.86
N VAL A 589 -7.04 17.12 -21.09
CA VAL A 589 -7.15 15.74 -21.58
C VAL A 589 -6.32 14.79 -20.71
N GLN A 590 -5.13 15.24 -20.28
CA GLN A 590 -4.26 14.49 -19.38
C GLN A 590 -4.89 14.27 -18.00
N ILE A 591 -5.44 15.31 -17.37
CA ILE A 591 -6.14 15.18 -16.07
C ILE A 591 -7.31 14.19 -16.22
N ALA A 592 -8.11 14.33 -17.27
CA ALA A 592 -9.23 13.42 -17.54
C ALA A 592 -8.75 11.97 -17.78
N LEU A 593 -7.62 11.77 -18.47
CA LEU A 593 -7.04 10.45 -18.68
C LEU A 593 -6.58 9.83 -17.36
N PHE A 594 -5.92 10.63 -16.51
CA PHE A 594 -5.49 10.20 -15.19
C PHE A 594 -6.69 9.81 -14.31
N ASP A 595 -7.72 10.64 -14.28
CA ASP A 595 -8.96 10.35 -13.55
C ASP A 595 -9.68 9.12 -14.10
N TYR A 596 -9.76 8.96 -15.43
CA TYR A 596 -10.32 7.77 -16.06
C TYR A 596 -9.58 6.50 -15.64
N VAL A 597 -8.26 6.54 -15.67
CA VAL A 597 -7.38 5.43 -15.31
C VAL A 597 -7.52 5.07 -13.81
N LEU A 598 -7.57 6.07 -12.92
CA LEU A 598 -7.81 5.86 -11.49
C LEU A 598 -9.22 5.33 -11.19
N ASN A 599 -10.25 5.82 -11.90
CA ASN A 599 -11.64 5.38 -11.72
C ASN A 599 -11.84 3.93 -12.18
N GLN A 600 -11.27 3.54 -13.33
CA GLN A 600 -11.32 2.15 -13.81
C GLN A 600 -10.66 1.17 -12.82
N LYS A 601 -9.67 1.65 -12.06
CA LYS A 601 -9.09 0.88 -10.96
C LYS A 601 -10.04 0.76 -9.77
N GLY A 602 -10.71 1.85 -9.36
CA GLY A 602 -11.70 1.82 -8.28
C GLY A 602 -12.81 0.79 -8.51
N GLU A 603 -13.12 0.52 -9.78
CA GLU A 603 -14.09 -0.50 -10.21
C GLU A 603 -13.51 -1.93 -10.36
N GLY A 604 -12.21 -2.11 -10.14
CA GLY A 604 -11.52 -3.41 -10.21
C GLY A 604 -11.32 -3.98 -11.62
N LYS A 605 -11.42 -3.15 -12.68
CA LYS A 605 -11.50 -3.64 -14.07
C LYS A 605 -10.14 -3.88 -14.74
N ASN A 606 -9.22 -2.92 -14.69
CA ASN A 606 -7.90 -3.02 -15.33
C ASN A 606 -6.81 -2.25 -14.58
N ASN A 607 -5.61 -2.83 -14.53
CA ASN A 607 -4.44 -2.24 -13.87
C ASN A 607 -3.30 -1.92 -14.86
N HIS A 608 -3.41 -2.32 -16.13
CA HIS A 608 -2.42 -2.05 -17.18
C HIS A 608 -3.11 -1.41 -18.37
N PHE A 609 -2.75 -0.16 -18.66
CA PHE A 609 -3.25 0.62 -19.76
C PHE A 609 -2.16 0.86 -20.79
N VAL A 610 -2.56 0.77 -22.05
CA VAL A 610 -1.71 1.05 -23.20
C VAL A 610 -2.29 2.27 -23.88
N ILE A 611 -1.51 3.34 -23.98
CA ILE A 611 -1.94 4.55 -24.65
C ILE A 611 -1.45 4.48 -26.10
N ASP A 612 -2.40 4.35 -27.03
CA ASP A 612 -2.13 4.40 -28.48
C ASP A 612 -2.18 5.85 -28.95
N GLY A 613 -1.00 6.42 -29.20
CA GLY A 613 -0.81 7.80 -29.63
C GLY A 613 -0.57 8.79 -28.49
N LEU A 614 0.24 9.82 -28.78
CA LEU A 614 0.42 11.02 -27.98
C LEU A 614 0.19 12.23 -28.91
N PRO A 615 -0.34 13.37 -28.43
CA PRO A 615 -0.64 14.49 -29.30
C PRO A 615 0.63 15.05 -29.94
N HIS A 616 0.52 15.37 -31.23
CA HIS A 616 1.61 15.76 -32.13
C HIS A 616 2.18 17.18 -31.89
N GLN A 617 1.91 17.83 -30.76
CA GLN A 617 2.27 19.23 -30.53
C GLN A 617 3.54 19.43 -29.67
N SER A 618 4.19 20.56 -29.92
CA SER A 618 5.56 20.96 -29.59
C SER A 618 5.88 21.29 -28.13
N GLU A 619 5.03 20.94 -27.16
CA GLU A 619 5.18 21.39 -25.77
C GLU A 619 5.51 20.23 -24.83
N TYR A 620 6.79 19.86 -24.81
CA TYR A 620 7.36 18.92 -23.83
C TYR A 620 7.12 19.39 -22.38
N ASP A 621 7.03 20.71 -22.16
CA ASP A 621 6.77 21.31 -20.85
C ASP A 621 5.42 20.87 -20.25
N ILE A 622 4.42 20.56 -21.09
CA ILE A 622 3.11 20.06 -20.62
C ILE A 622 3.24 18.63 -20.06
N TYR A 623 4.09 17.79 -20.64
CA TYR A 623 4.24 16.40 -20.18
C TYR A 623 5.07 16.28 -18.91
N SER A 624 5.87 17.29 -18.57
CA SER A 624 6.61 17.34 -17.30
C SER A 624 5.66 17.21 -16.10
N ALA A 625 4.47 17.80 -16.14
CA ALA A 625 3.47 17.71 -15.07
C ALA A 625 2.86 16.29 -14.93
N PHE A 626 2.61 15.60 -16.04
CA PHE A 626 2.13 14.22 -16.07
C PHE A 626 3.24 13.23 -15.63
N PHE A 627 4.47 13.45 -16.06
CA PHE A 627 5.63 12.67 -15.64
C PHE A 627 6.02 12.92 -14.18
N ASN A 628 5.71 14.09 -13.62
CA ASN A 628 5.89 14.37 -12.19
C ASN A 628 4.86 13.63 -11.32
N SER A 629 3.67 13.30 -11.85
CA SER A 629 2.61 12.61 -11.11
C SER A 629 2.59 11.09 -11.30
N GLN A 630 2.81 10.57 -12.52
CA GLN A 630 2.94 9.13 -12.80
C GLN A 630 3.69 8.85 -14.12
N LEU A 631 4.93 8.35 -14.02
CA LEU A 631 5.76 8.00 -15.18
C LEU A 631 5.27 6.71 -15.86
N PRO A 632 5.25 6.64 -17.21
CA PRO A 632 5.02 5.38 -17.92
C PRO A 632 6.19 4.42 -17.65
N GLN A 633 5.88 3.14 -17.50
CA GLN A 633 6.89 2.10 -17.27
C GLN A 633 7.63 1.77 -18.55
N ASN A 634 6.89 1.67 -19.65
CA ASN A 634 7.40 1.26 -20.95
C ASN A 634 6.99 2.27 -22.01
N ILE A 635 7.93 2.60 -22.89
CA ILE A 635 7.68 3.31 -24.13
C ILE A 635 8.08 2.37 -25.27
N VAL A 636 7.12 2.02 -26.12
CA VAL A 636 7.36 1.17 -27.30
C VAL A 636 7.39 2.07 -28.52
N ILE A 637 8.54 2.17 -29.16
CA ILE A 637 8.73 2.93 -30.39
C ILE A 637 8.67 1.96 -31.57
N VAL A 638 7.65 2.15 -32.39
CA VAL A 638 7.38 1.33 -33.56
C VAL A 638 8.06 1.95 -34.78
N ASN A 639 9.15 1.32 -35.19
CA ASN A 639 9.87 1.63 -36.40
C ASN A 639 9.24 0.93 -37.60
N CYS A 640 9.26 1.61 -38.73
CA CYS A 640 8.76 1.08 -39.99
C CYS A 640 9.51 1.76 -41.14
N GLU A 641 9.96 0.96 -42.10
CA GLU A 641 10.66 1.44 -43.28
C GLU A 641 9.75 2.34 -44.13
N LYS A 642 10.38 3.32 -44.80
CA LYS A 642 9.69 4.30 -45.64
C LYS A 642 8.87 3.62 -46.73
N GLU A 643 9.40 2.57 -47.35
CA GLU A 643 8.73 1.79 -48.39
C GLU A 643 7.47 1.08 -47.86
N THR A 644 7.55 0.49 -46.66
CA THR A 644 6.41 -0.16 -46.01
C THR A 644 5.31 0.84 -45.66
N ILE A 645 5.68 2.02 -45.14
CA ILE A 645 4.73 3.11 -44.86
C ILE A 645 4.07 3.58 -46.17
N LEU A 646 4.83 3.71 -47.25
CA LEU A 646 4.32 4.08 -48.57
C LEU A 646 3.32 3.04 -49.10
N LYS A 647 3.63 1.75 -48.99
CA LYS A 647 2.72 0.64 -49.36
C LYS A 647 1.42 0.70 -48.54
N ARG A 648 1.51 0.92 -47.22
CA ARG A 648 0.34 1.08 -46.33
C ARG A 648 -0.47 2.34 -46.66
N HIS A 649 0.20 3.42 -47.08
CA HIS A 649 -0.46 4.66 -47.51
C HIS A 649 -1.24 4.47 -48.82
N LYS A 650 -0.63 3.84 -49.84
CA LYS A 650 -1.30 3.48 -51.08
C LYS A 650 -2.54 2.61 -50.80
N LYS A 651 -2.39 1.59 -49.95
CA LYS A 651 -3.49 0.69 -49.55
C LYS A 651 -4.61 1.40 -48.80
N LYS A 652 -4.29 2.29 -47.84
CA LYS A 652 -5.30 3.04 -47.06
C LYS A 652 -6.13 3.98 -47.91
N ASN A 653 -5.54 4.54 -48.96
CA ASN A 653 -6.20 5.50 -49.86
C ASN A 653 -6.68 4.86 -51.17
N GLU A 654 -6.71 3.53 -51.26
CA GLU A 654 -7.19 2.77 -52.44
C GLU A 654 -6.47 3.16 -53.75
N ILE A 655 -5.19 3.49 -53.67
CA ILE A 655 -4.38 3.91 -54.83
C ILE A 655 -3.78 2.67 -55.49
N GLU A 656 -4.23 2.38 -56.72
CA GLU A 656 -3.62 1.37 -57.59
C GLU A 656 -2.51 2.00 -58.46
N GLY A 657 -1.30 1.43 -58.44
CA GLY A 657 -0.15 1.90 -59.22
C GLY A 657 0.80 2.86 -58.50
N ASP A 658 1.58 3.63 -59.27
CA ASP A 658 2.54 4.61 -58.74
C ASP A 658 1.93 5.98 -58.45
N LEU A 659 2.42 6.61 -57.40
CA LEU A 659 1.98 7.94 -56.99
C LEU A 659 2.53 8.99 -57.97
N PRO A 660 1.76 10.03 -58.32
CA PRO A 660 2.27 11.19 -59.05
C PRO A 660 3.47 11.83 -58.33
N GLU A 661 4.45 12.38 -59.06
CA GLU A 661 5.68 12.96 -58.50
C GLU A 661 5.41 13.99 -57.38
N GLU A 662 4.39 14.83 -57.55
CA GLU A 662 3.97 15.84 -56.57
C GLU A 662 3.48 15.21 -55.25
N GLN A 663 2.76 14.09 -55.31
CA GLN A 663 2.30 13.35 -54.13
C GLN A 663 3.44 12.55 -53.47
N VAL A 664 4.42 12.10 -54.26
CA VAL A 664 5.65 11.49 -53.72
C VAL A 664 6.47 12.51 -52.96
N GLU A 665 6.60 13.73 -53.47
CA GLU A 665 7.30 14.83 -52.81
C GLU A 665 6.58 15.27 -51.52
N GLU A 666 5.25 15.40 -51.56
CA GLU A 666 4.43 15.71 -50.37
C GLU A 666 4.57 14.60 -49.30
N PHE A 667 4.47 13.33 -49.70
CA PHE A 667 4.69 12.20 -48.80
C PHE A 667 6.09 12.20 -48.20
N ASN A 668 7.12 12.47 -48.99
CA ASN A 668 8.51 12.51 -48.54
C ASN A 668 8.74 13.62 -47.51
N ASN A 669 8.21 14.81 -47.77
CA ASN A 669 8.30 15.95 -46.85
C ASN A 669 7.58 15.65 -45.52
N LYS A 670 6.38 15.06 -45.60
CA LYS A 670 5.62 14.64 -44.42
C LYS A 670 6.33 13.54 -43.63
N TYR A 671 6.89 12.55 -44.34
CA TYR A 671 7.66 11.46 -43.75
C TYR A 671 8.92 11.98 -43.02
N ALA A 672 9.66 12.90 -43.63
CA ALA A 672 10.85 13.51 -43.03
C ALA A 672 10.48 14.27 -41.74
N ALA A 673 9.45 15.12 -41.81
CA ALA A 673 8.96 15.84 -40.64
C ALA A 673 8.50 14.90 -39.50
N ASP A 674 7.84 13.79 -39.83
CA ASP A 674 7.45 12.79 -38.83
C ASP A 674 8.63 11.97 -38.30
N SER A 675 9.69 11.78 -39.09
CA SER A 675 10.93 11.12 -38.62
C SER A 675 11.69 11.98 -37.62
N ASP A 676 11.94 13.24 -37.94
CA ASP A 676 12.64 14.17 -37.05
C ASP A 676 11.91 14.30 -35.70
N ARG A 677 10.58 14.24 -35.72
CA ARG A 677 9.75 14.23 -34.50
C ARG A 677 9.92 12.96 -33.68
N VAL A 678 9.90 11.79 -34.31
CA VAL A 678 10.08 10.51 -33.61
C VAL A 678 11.47 10.44 -32.99
N ASP A 679 12.49 10.88 -33.70
CA ASP A 679 13.87 10.89 -33.20
C ASP A 679 14.05 11.90 -32.06
N LEU A 680 13.41 13.07 -32.13
CA LEU A 680 13.41 14.06 -31.04
C LEU A 680 12.74 13.49 -29.77
N VAL A 681 11.59 12.84 -29.92
CA VAL A 681 10.84 12.26 -28.80
C VAL A 681 11.59 11.06 -28.21
N ALA A 682 12.10 10.17 -29.06
CA ALA A 682 12.92 9.02 -28.67
C ALA A 682 14.20 9.45 -27.93
N GLY A 683 14.90 10.46 -28.46
CA GLY A 683 16.12 11.00 -27.84
C GLY A 683 15.86 11.64 -26.48
N ARG A 684 14.74 12.38 -26.31
CA ARG A 684 14.36 12.96 -25.02
C ARG A 684 13.95 11.90 -23.99
N PHE A 685 13.22 10.85 -24.41
CA PHE A 685 12.91 9.73 -23.53
C PHE A 685 14.16 8.94 -23.13
N SER A 686 15.10 8.78 -24.06
CA SER A 686 16.38 8.11 -23.78
C SER A 686 17.24 8.90 -22.79
N ASN A 687 17.22 10.24 -22.85
CA ASN A 687 17.93 11.09 -21.90
C ASN A 687 17.31 11.04 -20.48
N ASN A 688 15.99 10.96 -20.36
CA ASN A 688 15.30 10.77 -19.07
C ASN A 688 15.37 9.31 -18.56
N ALA A 689 15.60 8.33 -19.43
CA ALA A 689 15.78 6.93 -19.07
C ALA A 689 17.10 6.69 -18.31
N GLY A 690 18.09 7.58 -18.47
CA GLY A 690 19.38 7.53 -17.76
C GLY A 690 19.29 7.62 -16.22
N GLU A 691 18.12 7.98 -15.67
CA GLU A 691 17.85 7.99 -14.23
C GLU A 691 17.05 6.74 -13.75
N GLY A 692 16.91 5.68 -14.56
CA GLY A 692 16.24 4.43 -14.16
C GLY A 692 14.69 4.48 -14.15
N LYS A 693 14.09 5.47 -14.82
CA LYS A 693 12.68 5.86 -14.63
C LYS A 693 11.67 5.25 -15.63
N THR A 694 12.06 4.99 -16.88
CA THR A 694 11.20 4.46 -17.96
C THR A 694 12.02 3.64 -18.95
N GLU A 695 11.55 2.46 -19.35
CA GLU A 695 12.21 1.62 -20.36
C GLU A 695 11.74 1.96 -21.78
N VAL A 696 12.69 2.16 -22.69
CA VAL A 696 12.41 2.43 -24.11
C VAL A 696 12.69 1.17 -24.94
N HIS A 697 11.67 0.69 -25.64
CA HIS A 697 11.71 -0.54 -26.44
C HIS A 697 11.50 -0.20 -27.91
N MET A 698 12.49 -0.48 -28.76
CA MET A 698 12.36 -0.35 -30.22
C MET A 698 11.82 -1.65 -30.81
N VAL A 699 10.83 -1.56 -31.69
CA VAL A 699 10.21 -2.72 -32.36
C VAL A 699 9.97 -2.38 -33.84
N SER A 700 10.21 -3.32 -34.76
CA SER A 700 9.92 -3.12 -36.19
C SER A 700 8.55 -3.71 -36.55
N SER A 701 7.76 -2.97 -37.33
CA SER A 701 6.51 -3.47 -37.91
C SER A 701 6.65 -3.96 -39.35
N ASP A 702 7.88 -4.05 -39.87
CA ASP A 702 8.16 -4.49 -41.24
C ASP A 702 8.11 -6.03 -41.38
N VAL A 703 7.98 -6.74 -40.26
CA VAL A 703 7.83 -8.20 -40.17
C VAL A 703 6.35 -8.62 -40.16
N SER A 704 6.09 -9.94 -40.25
CA SER A 704 4.72 -10.46 -40.12
C SER A 704 4.13 -10.20 -38.73
N VAL A 705 2.79 -10.21 -38.62
CA VAL A 705 2.11 -10.00 -37.34
C VAL A 705 2.47 -11.10 -36.35
N GLU A 706 2.71 -12.33 -36.81
CA GLU A 706 3.16 -13.45 -35.98
C GLU A 706 4.55 -13.20 -35.41
N THR A 707 5.51 -12.78 -36.24
CA THR A 707 6.89 -12.45 -35.81
C THR A 707 6.89 -11.27 -34.83
N LEU A 708 6.13 -10.22 -35.14
CA LEU A 708 5.95 -9.07 -34.26
C LEU A 708 5.33 -9.47 -32.91
N THR A 709 4.34 -10.37 -32.94
CA THR A 709 3.71 -10.90 -31.72
C THR A 709 4.72 -11.66 -30.88
N GLN A 710 5.56 -12.51 -31.50
CA GLN A 710 6.62 -13.23 -30.78
C GLN A 710 7.65 -12.30 -30.18
N GLU A 711 8.10 -11.26 -30.91
CA GLU A 711 9.04 -10.25 -30.38
C GLU A 711 8.46 -9.53 -29.16
N LEU A 712 7.19 -9.11 -29.23
CA LEU A 712 6.50 -8.45 -28.11
C LEU A 712 6.30 -9.39 -26.91
N LEU A 713 5.95 -10.66 -27.15
CA LEU A 713 5.84 -11.64 -26.08
C LEU A 713 7.20 -11.90 -25.42
N GLU A 714 8.28 -12.01 -26.20
CA GLU A 714 9.63 -12.22 -25.65
C GLU A 714 10.11 -11.05 -24.76
N LYS A 715 9.69 -9.82 -25.08
CA LYS A 715 10.01 -8.61 -24.30
C LYS A 715 9.11 -8.41 -23.09
N PHE A 716 7.80 -8.63 -23.20
CA PHE A 716 6.82 -8.19 -22.18
C PHE A 716 6.10 -9.34 -21.46
N ALA A 717 5.96 -10.52 -22.07
CA ALA A 717 5.32 -11.65 -21.42
C ALA A 717 6.20 -12.19 -20.27
N PRO A 718 5.59 -12.69 -19.18
CA PRO A 718 6.35 -13.31 -18.12
C PRO A 718 6.94 -14.65 -18.59
N LYS A 719 8.13 -14.96 -18.10
CA LYS A 719 8.75 -16.29 -18.24
C LYS A 719 8.53 -17.08 -16.95
N VAL A 720 8.14 -18.34 -17.08
CA VAL A 720 7.78 -19.19 -15.93
C VAL A 720 8.92 -20.14 -15.60
N ILE A 721 9.28 -20.19 -14.32
CA ILE A 721 10.20 -21.16 -13.71
C ILE A 721 9.36 -22.05 -12.80
N LEU A 722 9.29 -23.34 -13.11
CA LEU A 722 8.53 -24.31 -12.32
C LEU A 722 9.43 -24.97 -11.27
N VAL A 723 8.99 -24.91 -10.00
CA VAL A 723 9.61 -25.64 -8.89
C VAL A 723 8.71 -26.81 -8.54
N ASN A 724 9.13 -28.01 -8.94
CA ASN A 724 8.47 -29.25 -8.56
C ASN A 724 9.27 -29.92 -7.45
N HIS A 725 8.61 -30.31 -6.36
CA HIS A 725 9.27 -30.88 -5.19
C HIS A 725 8.36 -31.89 -4.50
N GLU A 726 8.95 -32.92 -3.89
CA GLU A 726 8.22 -33.78 -2.96
C GLU A 726 7.78 -33.02 -1.70
N LYS A 727 6.67 -33.45 -1.10
CA LYS A 727 6.06 -32.79 0.06
C LYS A 727 6.96 -32.70 1.29
N ARG A 728 7.91 -33.64 1.44
CA ARG A 728 8.86 -33.67 2.56
C ARG A 728 9.89 -32.54 2.49
N LEU A 729 10.08 -31.95 1.31
CA LEU A 729 11.02 -30.86 1.10
C LEU A 729 10.31 -29.52 1.33
N THR A 730 10.84 -28.72 2.23
CA THR A 730 10.35 -27.37 2.51
C THR A 730 11.10 -26.38 1.61
N VAL A 731 10.43 -25.93 0.55
CA VAL A 731 11.03 -25.04 -0.46
C VAL A 731 10.48 -23.62 -0.41
N ASP A 732 9.32 -23.43 0.23
CA ASP A 732 8.52 -22.19 0.18
C ASP A 732 9.30 -20.94 0.61
N THR A 733 10.05 -21.06 1.70
CA THR A 733 10.89 -19.98 2.26
C THR A 733 12.08 -19.69 1.38
N THR A 734 12.72 -20.74 0.86
CA THR A 734 13.84 -20.65 -0.08
C THR A 734 13.40 -19.97 -1.37
N CYS A 735 12.27 -20.37 -1.94
CA CYS A 735 11.69 -19.77 -3.14
C CYS A 735 11.33 -18.30 -2.93
N ALA A 736 10.72 -17.96 -1.79
CA ALA A 736 10.44 -16.56 -1.44
C ALA A 736 11.74 -15.74 -1.37
N ASN A 737 12.76 -16.24 -0.67
CA ASN A 737 14.07 -15.59 -0.58
C ASN A 737 14.76 -15.47 -1.95
N LEU A 738 14.72 -16.49 -2.80
CA LEU A 738 15.27 -16.42 -4.16
C LEU A 738 14.56 -15.39 -5.03
N ALA A 739 13.25 -15.25 -4.86
CA ALA A 739 12.50 -14.21 -5.57
C ALA A 739 12.89 -12.81 -5.12
N ILE A 740 13.30 -12.61 -3.87
CA ILE A 740 13.92 -11.36 -3.42
C ILE A 740 15.29 -11.18 -4.09
N LYS A 741 16.16 -12.20 -3.98
CA LYS A 741 17.53 -12.18 -4.51
C LYS A 741 17.57 -11.82 -5.99
N TYR A 742 16.69 -12.41 -6.79
CA TYR A 742 16.69 -12.29 -8.25
C TYR A 742 15.59 -11.38 -8.81
N LYS A 743 14.86 -10.65 -7.96
CA LYS A 743 13.71 -9.80 -8.35
C LYS A 743 12.64 -10.58 -9.15
N PHE A 744 12.39 -11.85 -8.80
CA PHE A 744 11.32 -12.66 -9.42
C PHE A 744 9.97 -12.43 -8.74
N LEU A 745 8.89 -12.78 -9.43
CA LEU A 745 7.57 -12.93 -8.80
C LEU A 745 7.42 -14.37 -8.29
N TYR A 746 7.31 -14.57 -6.98
CA TYR A 746 7.07 -15.91 -6.41
C TYR A 746 5.59 -16.15 -6.19
N ILE A 747 5.05 -17.26 -6.70
CA ILE A 747 3.66 -17.67 -6.46
C ILE A 747 3.66 -19.10 -5.93
N SER A 748 3.17 -19.24 -4.70
CA SER A 748 2.81 -20.54 -4.13
C SER A 748 1.32 -20.80 -4.38
N VAL A 749 1.02 -21.81 -5.19
CA VAL A 749 -0.34 -22.04 -5.69
C VAL A 749 -1.28 -22.45 -4.56
N TYR A 750 -0.88 -23.41 -3.73
CA TYR A 750 -1.71 -23.88 -2.62
C TYR A 750 -1.90 -22.80 -1.54
N GLN A 751 -0.91 -21.95 -1.29
CA GLN A 751 -1.09 -20.80 -0.39
C GLN A 751 -2.06 -19.77 -0.95
N THR A 752 -2.02 -19.51 -2.27
CA THR A 752 -2.94 -18.59 -2.94
C THR A 752 -4.38 -19.12 -2.86
N ILE A 753 -4.58 -20.42 -3.12
CA ILE A 753 -5.88 -21.09 -2.97
C ILE A 753 -6.38 -20.98 -1.52
N LYS A 754 -5.52 -21.31 -0.54
CA LYS A 754 -5.83 -21.23 0.89
C LYS A 754 -6.28 -19.83 1.29
N GLN A 755 -5.51 -18.80 0.93
CA GLN A 755 -5.82 -17.39 1.23
C GLN A 755 -7.20 -16.99 0.69
N HIS A 756 -7.54 -17.40 -0.53
CA HIS A 756 -8.81 -17.05 -1.15
C HIS A 756 -10.01 -17.80 -0.52
N ILE A 757 -9.83 -19.07 -0.15
CA ILE A 757 -10.85 -19.90 0.52
C ILE A 757 -11.10 -19.39 1.94
N GLU A 758 -10.04 -19.23 2.75
CA GLU A 758 -10.13 -18.71 4.13
C GLU A 758 -10.61 -17.25 4.16
N GLY A 759 -10.25 -16.46 3.14
CA GLY A 759 -10.74 -15.10 2.95
C GLY A 759 -12.20 -15.00 2.47
N HIS A 760 -12.86 -16.12 2.17
CA HIS A 760 -14.23 -16.19 1.65
C HIS A 760 -14.48 -15.31 0.41
N THR A 761 -13.45 -15.16 -0.42
CA THR A 761 -13.52 -14.38 -1.67
C THR A 761 -14.44 -15.05 -2.70
N SER A 762 -14.82 -14.33 -3.76
CA SER A 762 -15.59 -14.92 -4.87
C SER A 762 -14.88 -16.13 -5.50
N PHE A 763 -13.58 -16.03 -5.74
CA PHE A 763 -12.73 -17.14 -6.15
C PHE A 763 -12.73 -18.28 -5.14
N GLY A 764 -12.55 -17.98 -3.85
CA GLY A 764 -12.57 -18.99 -2.78
C GLY A 764 -13.86 -19.80 -2.74
N LYS A 765 -15.02 -19.14 -2.90
CA LYS A 765 -16.33 -19.80 -2.96
C LYS A 765 -16.46 -20.70 -4.20
N ARG A 766 -16.01 -20.24 -5.37
CA ARG A 766 -16.00 -21.02 -6.62
C ARG A 766 -15.06 -22.23 -6.52
N LEU A 767 -13.87 -22.06 -5.95
CA LEU A 767 -12.90 -23.13 -5.74
C LEU A 767 -13.47 -24.18 -4.80
N LEU A 768 -14.02 -23.76 -3.66
CA LEU A 768 -14.63 -24.69 -2.71
C LEU A 768 -15.79 -25.49 -3.32
N ALA A 769 -16.56 -24.89 -4.24
CA ALA A 769 -17.63 -25.57 -4.96
C ALA A 769 -17.14 -26.63 -5.97
N THR A 770 -15.89 -26.53 -6.44
CA THR A 770 -15.27 -27.48 -7.38
C THR A 770 -14.35 -28.50 -6.69
N LYS A 771 -14.19 -28.41 -5.36
CA LYS A 771 -13.26 -29.25 -4.61
C LYS A 771 -13.63 -30.74 -4.71
N LYS A 772 -12.72 -31.53 -5.29
CA LYS A 772 -12.72 -33.00 -5.33
C LYS A 772 -11.49 -33.50 -4.55
N PRO A 773 -11.64 -33.89 -3.27
CA PRO A 773 -10.53 -34.35 -2.46
C PRO A 773 -9.81 -35.56 -3.09
N LYS A 774 -8.49 -35.48 -3.24
CA LYS A 774 -7.60 -36.55 -3.71
C LYS A 774 -6.59 -36.95 -2.65
N ASP A 775 -6.15 -38.20 -2.65
CA ASP A 775 -5.19 -38.70 -1.66
C ASP A 775 -3.74 -38.39 -2.07
N ILE A 776 -3.09 -37.55 -1.25
CA ILE A 776 -1.71 -37.09 -1.45
C ILE A 776 -0.76 -37.89 -0.55
N ARG A 777 0.35 -38.37 -1.12
CA ARG A 777 1.33 -39.22 -0.44
C ARG A 777 1.99 -38.47 0.72
N LEU A 778 1.71 -38.93 1.95
CA LEU A 778 2.36 -38.50 3.18
C LEU A 778 3.07 -39.69 3.81
N GLN A 779 4.34 -39.55 4.15
CA GLN A 779 4.96 -40.48 5.09
C GLN A 779 4.82 -39.95 6.53
N THR A 780 4.66 -40.90 7.46
CA THR A 780 4.14 -40.78 8.83
C THR A 780 4.90 -39.88 9.81
N GLN A 781 5.90 -39.11 9.36
CA GLN A 781 6.71 -38.22 10.21
C GLN A 781 6.71 -36.74 9.81
N ALA A 782 6.19 -36.37 8.62
CA ALA A 782 6.17 -34.97 8.18
C ALA A 782 4.89 -34.25 8.66
N LYS A 783 5.04 -33.12 9.36
CA LYS A 783 3.91 -32.22 9.68
C LYS A 783 3.56 -31.39 8.44
N ASP A 784 2.30 -31.42 8.01
CA ASP A 784 1.80 -30.47 6.99
C ASP A 784 1.46 -29.12 7.62
N GLU A 785 2.49 -28.42 8.08
CA GLU A 785 2.35 -27.13 8.77
C GLU A 785 1.63 -26.07 7.93
N PHE A 786 1.72 -26.16 6.60
CA PHE A 786 1.16 -25.20 5.66
C PHE A 786 -0.18 -25.61 5.04
N LEU A 787 -0.73 -26.77 5.41
CA LEU A 787 -1.98 -27.34 4.91
C LEU A 787 -1.99 -27.55 3.38
N GLU A 788 -0.86 -27.86 2.76
CA GLU A 788 -0.83 -28.11 1.32
C GLU A 788 -1.73 -29.29 0.94
N ILE A 789 -1.89 -30.29 1.83
CA ILE A 789 -2.76 -31.44 1.57
C ILE A 789 -4.18 -30.96 1.32
N ASP A 790 -4.68 -29.98 2.06
CA ASP A 790 -6.08 -29.54 1.94
C ASP A 790 -6.30 -28.54 0.80
N TYR A 791 -5.23 -27.87 0.37
CA TYR A 791 -5.28 -26.73 -0.55
C TYR A 791 -4.46 -26.92 -1.84
N SER A 792 -3.92 -28.11 -2.08
CA SER A 792 -3.21 -28.44 -3.34
C SER A 792 -4.11 -28.23 -4.56
N ALA A 793 -3.53 -27.77 -5.67
CA ALA A 793 -4.24 -27.51 -6.92
C ALA A 793 -4.98 -28.76 -7.46
N VAL A 794 -4.46 -29.96 -7.19
CA VAL A 794 -5.03 -31.24 -7.64
C VAL A 794 -6.46 -31.51 -7.17
N HIS A 795 -6.90 -30.81 -6.11
CA HIS A 795 -8.27 -30.94 -5.59
C HIS A 795 -9.28 -30.08 -6.33
N PHE A 796 -8.85 -29.14 -7.17
CA PHE A 796 -9.71 -28.09 -7.71
C PHE A 796 -9.76 -28.16 -9.23
N ASP A 797 -10.75 -27.49 -9.80
CA ASP A 797 -10.84 -27.34 -11.25
C ASP A 797 -9.64 -26.56 -11.82
N LEU A 798 -8.95 -27.15 -12.81
CA LEU A 798 -7.71 -26.62 -13.36
C LEU A 798 -7.88 -25.24 -13.99
N GLU A 799 -8.96 -25.03 -14.75
CA GLU A 799 -9.24 -23.75 -15.40
C GLU A 799 -9.46 -22.65 -14.36
N LEU A 800 -10.17 -22.96 -13.28
CA LEU A 800 -10.40 -22.03 -12.19
C LEU A 800 -9.12 -21.69 -11.41
N VAL A 801 -8.21 -22.66 -11.20
CA VAL A 801 -6.91 -22.39 -10.57
C VAL A 801 -6.03 -21.52 -11.49
N ILE A 802 -6.04 -21.76 -12.80
CA ILE A 802 -5.34 -20.90 -13.77
C ILE A 802 -5.92 -19.48 -13.76
N GLU A 803 -7.24 -19.34 -13.79
CA GLU A 803 -7.93 -18.04 -13.71
C GLU A 803 -7.52 -17.28 -12.44
N LEU A 804 -7.44 -17.97 -11.30
CA LEU A 804 -6.96 -17.41 -10.04
C LEU A 804 -5.51 -16.92 -10.16
N ILE A 805 -4.60 -17.74 -10.71
CA ILE A 805 -3.20 -17.38 -10.86
C ILE A 805 -3.04 -16.18 -11.81
N GLN A 806 -3.77 -16.16 -12.94
CA GLN A 806 -3.78 -15.02 -13.86
C GLN A 806 -4.26 -13.74 -13.17
N HIS A 807 -5.35 -13.82 -12.42
CA HIS A 807 -5.87 -12.70 -11.65
C HIS A 807 -4.84 -12.20 -10.63
N THR A 808 -4.21 -13.12 -9.91
CA THR A 808 -3.14 -12.83 -8.95
C THR A 808 -1.97 -12.12 -9.63
N ILE A 809 -1.41 -12.67 -10.73
CA ILE A 809 -0.34 -12.06 -11.52
C ILE A 809 -0.73 -10.66 -12.02
N LYS A 810 -1.92 -10.50 -12.62
CA LYS A 810 -2.42 -9.22 -13.12
C LYS A 810 -2.53 -8.18 -12.00
N SER A 811 -2.86 -8.61 -10.79
CA SER A 811 -3.00 -7.72 -9.64
C SER A 811 -1.65 -7.29 -9.05
N ILE A 812 -0.62 -8.15 -9.05
CA ILE A 812 0.62 -7.96 -8.27
C ILE A 812 1.90 -7.76 -9.09
N ARG A 813 2.00 -8.24 -10.35
CA ARG A 813 3.22 -8.19 -11.14
C ARG A 813 3.57 -6.74 -11.47
N ARG A 814 4.83 -6.36 -11.26
CA ARG A 814 5.40 -5.01 -11.46
C ARG A 814 6.73 -5.13 -12.20
N GLY A 815 6.66 -5.48 -13.48
CA GLY A 815 7.84 -5.57 -14.35
C GLY A 815 8.76 -6.77 -14.12
N GLN A 816 8.48 -7.65 -13.13
CA GLN A 816 9.26 -8.88 -12.99
C GLN A 816 9.18 -9.71 -14.27
N ARG A 817 10.34 -10.02 -14.85
CA ARG A 817 10.44 -10.84 -16.06
C ARG A 817 10.08 -12.30 -15.77
N TYR A 818 10.51 -12.81 -14.63
CA TYR A 818 10.37 -14.20 -14.25
C TYR A 818 9.32 -14.40 -13.16
N ILE A 819 8.55 -15.49 -13.28
CA ILE A 819 7.62 -16.00 -12.29
C ILE A 819 8.15 -17.33 -11.79
N LEU A 820 8.49 -17.39 -10.51
CA LEU A 820 8.82 -18.63 -9.81
C LEU A 820 7.52 -19.24 -9.29
N LEU A 821 7.02 -20.27 -9.98
CA LEU A 821 5.74 -20.90 -9.70
C LEU A 821 5.96 -22.25 -9.00
N GLU A 822 5.37 -22.39 -7.82
CA GLU A 822 5.55 -23.54 -6.94
C GLU A 822 4.20 -24.17 -6.56
N GLY A 823 4.16 -25.50 -6.52
CA GLY A 823 2.99 -26.26 -6.08
C GLY A 823 1.84 -26.38 -7.09
N PHE A 824 2.10 -26.14 -8.39
CA PHE A 824 1.11 -26.35 -9.46
C PHE A 824 1.10 -27.81 -9.96
N CYS A 825 2.23 -28.28 -10.48
CA CYS A 825 2.34 -29.60 -11.12
C CYS A 825 2.55 -30.75 -10.12
N ASN A 826 1.52 -31.03 -9.32
CA ASN A 826 1.57 -31.88 -8.14
C ASN A 826 1.01 -33.30 -8.33
N SER A 827 0.60 -33.70 -9.54
CA SER A 827 -0.02 -35.03 -9.78
C SER A 827 0.91 -36.20 -9.43
N GLY A 828 2.24 -36.03 -9.49
CA GLY A 828 3.21 -37.02 -9.00
C GLY A 828 3.13 -37.30 -7.50
N LYS A 829 2.50 -36.40 -6.73
CA LYS A 829 2.26 -36.57 -5.29
C LYS A 829 1.03 -37.45 -4.98
N LEU A 830 0.19 -37.76 -5.97
CA LEU A 830 -1.03 -38.54 -5.77
C LEU A 830 -0.71 -40.02 -5.52
N ILE A 831 -1.52 -40.67 -4.67
CA ILE A 831 -1.33 -42.07 -4.29
C ILE A 831 -1.84 -43.04 -5.36
N PHE A 832 -2.98 -42.74 -5.99
CA PHE A 832 -3.63 -43.64 -6.94
C PHE A 832 -3.26 -43.31 -8.39
N ASP A 833 -2.94 -44.33 -9.19
CA ASP A 833 -2.59 -44.14 -10.61
C ASP A 833 -3.78 -43.67 -11.45
N ASP A 834 -5.01 -44.05 -11.10
CA ASP A 834 -6.22 -43.55 -11.76
C ASP A 834 -6.36 -42.02 -11.62
N ASP A 835 -6.08 -41.48 -10.43
CA ASP A 835 -6.08 -40.03 -10.18
C ASP A 835 -4.99 -39.29 -10.98
N ARG A 836 -3.85 -39.95 -11.21
CA ARG A 836 -2.73 -39.45 -12.04
C ARG A 836 -3.07 -39.47 -13.53
N LEU A 837 -3.86 -40.44 -13.98
CA LEU A 837 -4.32 -40.55 -15.36
C LEU A 837 -5.43 -39.55 -15.68
N GLU A 838 -6.29 -39.22 -14.71
CA GLU A 838 -7.27 -38.13 -14.84
C GLU A 838 -6.61 -36.75 -14.95
N LEU A 839 -5.60 -36.48 -14.11
CA LEU A 839 -4.81 -35.24 -14.13
C LEU A 839 -3.66 -35.35 -15.14
N ARG A 840 -3.98 -35.19 -16.42
CA ARG A 840 -2.99 -35.29 -17.49
C ARG A 840 -1.97 -34.15 -17.38
N TYR A 841 -0.71 -34.46 -17.08
CA TYR A 841 0.41 -33.49 -16.94
C TYR A 841 0.50 -32.46 -18.07
N MET A 842 0.14 -32.86 -19.29
CA MET A 842 0.10 -31.98 -20.45
C MET A 842 -0.89 -30.83 -20.27
N ASP A 843 -2.04 -31.08 -19.65
CA ASP A 843 -3.08 -30.06 -19.47
C ASP A 843 -2.56 -28.94 -18.57
N GLU A 844 -1.81 -29.24 -17.50
CA GLU A 844 -1.22 -28.24 -16.62
C GLU A 844 -0.15 -27.40 -17.33
N LEU A 845 0.83 -28.05 -17.98
CA LEU A 845 1.92 -27.37 -18.69
C LEU A 845 1.37 -26.49 -19.83
N PHE A 846 0.44 -27.01 -20.63
CA PHE A 846 -0.17 -26.25 -21.71
C PHE A 846 -1.00 -25.08 -21.22
N GLN A 847 -1.74 -25.25 -20.13
CA GLN A 847 -2.52 -24.14 -19.58
C GLN A 847 -1.61 -23.05 -19.01
N ILE A 848 -0.44 -23.40 -18.45
CA ILE A 848 0.58 -22.40 -18.06
C ILE A 848 1.11 -21.68 -19.31
N GLU A 849 1.56 -22.40 -20.33
CA GLU A 849 2.13 -21.78 -21.54
C GLU A 849 1.12 -20.92 -22.31
N LYS A 850 -0.14 -21.34 -22.33
CA LYS A 850 -1.23 -20.63 -23.02
C LYS A 850 -1.69 -19.39 -22.28
N ASN A 851 -1.83 -19.47 -20.95
CA ASN A 851 -2.56 -18.48 -20.17
C ASN A 851 -1.68 -17.63 -19.25
N ILE A 852 -0.51 -18.13 -18.86
CA ILE A 852 0.40 -17.46 -17.92
C ILE A 852 1.61 -16.90 -18.66
N GLY A 853 2.39 -17.76 -19.31
CA GLY A 853 3.63 -17.37 -19.99
C GLY A 853 4.51 -18.55 -20.37
N GLU A 854 5.54 -18.30 -21.19
CA GLU A 854 6.47 -19.32 -21.66
C GLU A 854 7.19 -20.00 -20.49
N VAL A 855 7.12 -21.32 -20.40
CA VAL A 855 7.88 -22.10 -19.41
C VAL A 855 9.33 -22.19 -19.90
N GLN A 856 10.23 -21.49 -19.21
CA GLN A 856 11.64 -21.44 -19.58
C GLN A 856 12.46 -22.52 -18.87
N ALA A 857 12.11 -22.84 -17.63
CA ALA A 857 12.91 -23.75 -16.83
C ALA A 857 12.08 -24.56 -15.82
N ILE A 858 12.48 -25.81 -15.57
CA ILE A 858 11.87 -26.71 -14.58
C ILE A 858 12.96 -27.33 -13.69
N ILE A 859 12.78 -27.25 -12.37
CA ILE A 859 13.60 -27.99 -11.40
C ILE A 859 12.74 -29.00 -10.64
N GLY A 860 13.23 -30.24 -10.54
CA GLY A 860 12.60 -31.34 -9.79
C GLY A 860 13.43 -31.73 -8.57
N LEU A 861 12.84 -31.74 -7.38
CA LEU A 861 13.48 -32.16 -6.13
C LEU A 861 12.79 -33.41 -5.54
N GLN A 862 13.48 -34.56 -5.45
CA GLN A 862 12.88 -35.85 -5.08
C GLN A 862 13.83 -36.78 -4.28
N PHE A 863 13.31 -37.76 -3.54
CA PHE A 863 14.09 -38.65 -2.66
C PHE A 863 14.51 -40.00 -3.29
N ASN A 864 13.85 -40.45 -4.36
CA ASN A 864 14.21 -41.71 -5.03
C ASN A 864 14.25 -41.53 -6.55
N SER A 865 15.22 -42.20 -7.18
CA SER A 865 15.18 -42.52 -8.60
C SER A 865 14.34 -43.80 -8.77
N GLU A 866 13.01 -43.69 -8.79
CA GLU A 866 12.33 -44.55 -9.76
C GLU A 866 12.92 -44.15 -11.11
N LYS A 867 13.32 -45.12 -11.94
CA LYS A 867 13.73 -44.82 -13.31
C LYS A 867 12.53 -44.16 -13.98
N ASP A 868 12.52 -42.84 -13.93
CA ASP A 868 11.52 -41.99 -14.56
C ASP A 868 11.59 -42.14 -16.09
N TYR A 869 12.61 -42.82 -16.61
CA TYR A 869 12.88 -43.06 -18.02
C TYR A 869 12.49 -44.47 -18.44
N ILE A 870 11.57 -44.55 -19.38
CA ILE A 870 11.49 -45.63 -20.36
C ILE A 870 12.63 -45.34 -21.35
N GLU A 871 13.58 -46.26 -21.50
CA GLU A 871 14.64 -46.11 -22.50
C GLU A 871 13.97 -46.06 -23.90
N GLU A 872 14.49 -45.26 -24.85
CA GLU A 872 13.81 -44.99 -26.14
C GLU A 872 13.46 -46.27 -26.93
N TYR A 873 14.18 -47.35 -26.67
CA TYR A 873 14.00 -48.70 -27.23
C TYR A 873 12.92 -49.56 -26.53
N GLU A 874 12.36 -49.09 -25.41
CA GLU A 874 11.22 -49.71 -24.72
C GLU A 874 9.86 -49.13 -25.20
N ILE A 875 9.87 -48.15 -26.11
CA ILE A 875 8.67 -47.57 -26.72
C ILE A 875 8.25 -48.45 -27.91
N GLN A 876 7.09 -49.10 -27.83
CA GLN A 876 6.50 -49.80 -28.97
C GLN A 876 5.57 -48.87 -29.73
N TYR A 877 5.89 -48.60 -31.00
CA TYR A 877 4.99 -47.90 -31.91
C TYR A 877 3.98 -48.89 -32.47
N GLU A 878 2.67 -48.69 -32.22
CA GLU A 878 1.63 -49.33 -33.03
C GLU A 878 1.56 -48.60 -34.38
N GLU A 879 1.85 -49.31 -35.47
CA GLU A 879 1.49 -48.84 -36.81
C GLU A 879 -0.03 -48.82 -36.94
N PHE A 880 -0.59 -47.66 -37.29
CA PHE A 880 -2.01 -47.54 -37.59
C PHE A 880 -2.36 -48.44 -38.79
N PRO A 881 -3.47 -49.19 -38.76
CA PRO A 881 -3.94 -49.88 -39.96
C PRO A 881 -4.23 -48.85 -41.04
N GLU A 882 -3.70 -49.07 -42.25
CA GLU A 882 -3.99 -48.23 -43.41
C GLU A 882 -5.51 -48.11 -43.59
N PRO A 883 -6.04 -46.91 -43.89
CA PRO A 883 -7.46 -46.73 -44.10
C PRO A 883 -7.92 -47.59 -45.27
N GLU A 884 -9.01 -48.35 -45.09
CA GLU A 884 -9.60 -49.14 -46.16
C GLU A 884 -9.89 -48.25 -47.38
N PRO A 885 -9.54 -48.69 -48.60
CA PRO A 885 -9.72 -47.88 -49.79
C PRO A 885 -11.20 -47.56 -50.00
N VAL A 886 -11.48 -46.28 -50.22
CA VAL A 886 -12.82 -45.75 -50.50
C VAL A 886 -13.36 -46.40 -51.78
N VAL A 887 -14.47 -47.13 -51.67
CA VAL A 887 -15.21 -47.64 -52.82
C VAL A 887 -15.87 -46.47 -53.55
N VAL A 888 -15.23 -46.01 -54.62
CA VAL A 888 -15.79 -45.01 -55.55
C VAL A 888 -16.85 -45.69 -56.42
N LYS A 889 -18.10 -45.20 -56.35
CA LYS A 889 -19.16 -45.59 -57.30
C LYS A 889 -18.87 -44.96 -58.68
N PRO A 890 -19.05 -45.69 -59.79
CA PRO A 890 -18.81 -45.15 -61.12
C PRO A 890 -19.94 -44.17 -61.50
N LYS A 891 -19.57 -42.98 -61.97
CA LYS A 891 -20.39 -42.16 -62.85
C LYS A 891 -19.66 -42.02 -64.18
N GLY A 892 -20.45 -42.19 -65.24
CA GLY A 892 -20.00 -42.51 -66.58
C GLY A 892 -19.26 -41.43 -67.34
N GLU A 893 -18.66 -41.98 -68.40
CA GLU A 893 -17.98 -41.48 -69.59
C GLU A 893 -18.37 -40.09 -70.12
N GLY A 894 -17.34 -39.41 -70.64
CA GLY A 894 -17.44 -38.30 -71.60
C GLY A 894 -16.14 -37.48 -71.67
N GLU A 895 -15.26 -37.85 -72.62
CA GLU A 895 -14.46 -37.04 -73.59
C GLU A 895 -13.98 -35.62 -73.15
N GLU A 896 -12.77 -35.11 -73.42
CA GLU A 896 -11.80 -35.31 -74.52
C GLU A 896 -10.46 -34.59 -74.15
N GLU A 897 -9.44 -34.79 -74.98
CA GLU A 897 -8.01 -34.44 -74.87
C GLU A 897 -7.65 -32.94 -74.83
N GLU A 898 -6.51 -32.58 -74.20
CA GLU A 898 -5.32 -32.03 -74.90
C GLU A 898 -4.14 -31.72 -73.94
N ALA A 899 -2.92 -31.93 -74.48
CA ALA A 899 -1.57 -31.78 -73.90
C ALA A 899 -1.14 -30.28 -73.79
N GLU A 900 -0.02 -29.80 -73.24
CA GLU A 900 1.27 -30.27 -72.71
C GLU A 900 1.98 -29.02 -72.10
N GLN A 901 2.78 -29.15 -71.02
CA GLN A 901 4.10 -28.48 -70.81
C GLN A 901 4.63 -28.69 -69.36
N PRO A 902 5.94 -29.01 -69.14
CA PRO A 902 6.54 -29.20 -67.81
C PRO A 902 7.46 -28.02 -67.40
N PRO A 903 8.10 -28.06 -66.22
CA PRO A 903 7.67 -27.49 -64.94
C PRO A 903 8.32 -26.13 -64.63
N ALA A 904 7.66 -25.30 -63.81
CA ALA A 904 8.31 -24.18 -63.13
C ALA A 904 8.64 -24.61 -61.69
N GLU A 905 9.89 -24.41 -61.29
CA GLU A 905 10.40 -24.63 -59.93
C GLU A 905 9.59 -23.82 -58.92
N GLU A 906 8.73 -24.50 -58.15
CA GLU A 906 8.12 -23.91 -56.95
C GLU A 906 9.11 -24.06 -55.78
N GLU A 907 9.54 -22.91 -55.27
CA GLU A 907 10.24 -22.78 -54.00
C GLU A 907 9.46 -23.53 -52.91
N GLU A 908 10.10 -24.54 -52.32
CA GLU A 908 9.62 -25.20 -51.09
C GLU A 908 9.38 -24.13 -50.02
N LYS A 909 8.12 -23.73 -49.85
CA LYS A 909 7.65 -23.14 -48.60
C LYS A 909 7.84 -24.19 -47.52
N LYS A 910 8.93 -24.08 -46.77
CA LYS A 910 9.03 -24.71 -45.45
C LYS A 910 7.87 -24.19 -44.61
N GLU A 911 6.82 -24.99 -44.51
CA GLU A 911 5.79 -24.80 -43.50
C GLU A 911 6.47 -24.75 -42.13
N PRO A 912 6.06 -23.84 -41.23
CA PRO A 912 6.60 -23.83 -39.87
C PRO A 912 6.28 -25.18 -39.23
N ALA A 913 7.33 -25.92 -38.89
CA ALA A 913 7.20 -27.10 -38.04
C ALA A 913 6.50 -26.66 -36.75
N PHE A 914 5.38 -27.32 -36.43
CA PHE A 914 4.64 -27.25 -35.17
C PHE A 914 3.34 -26.42 -35.18
N LYS A 915 2.20 -27.11 -35.31
CA LYS A 915 0.89 -26.67 -34.83
C LYS A 915 0.45 -27.60 -33.70
N ILE A 916 0.24 -27.04 -32.51
CA ILE A 916 -0.14 -27.78 -31.28
C ILE A 916 -1.47 -28.52 -31.44
N GLU A 917 -2.34 -28.01 -32.30
CA GLU A 917 -3.69 -28.50 -32.57
C GLU A 917 -3.70 -29.87 -33.27
N ASP A 918 -2.59 -30.23 -33.94
CA ASP A 918 -2.47 -31.43 -34.77
C ASP A 918 -2.00 -32.67 -34.01
N LYS A 919 -1.60 -32.53 -32.73
CA LYS A 919 -1.30 -33.69 -31.88
C LYS A 919 -2.59 -34.28 -31.30
N ARG A 920 -3.13 -35.29 -31.99
CA ARG A 920 -4.00 -36.27 -31.33
C ARG A 920 -3.21 -36.99 -30.25
N TRP A 921 -3.83 -37.12 -29.07
CA TRP A 921 -3.35 -37.83 -27.88
C TRP A 921 -2.66 -39.14 -28.26
N THR A 922 -1.34 -39.23 -28.06
CA THR A 922 -0.70 -40.54 -28.03
C THR A 922 -0.92 -41.10 -26.63
N ILE A 923 -1.80 -42.09 -26.52
CA ILE A 923 -1.69 -43.07 -25.44
C ILE A 923 -0.39 -43.80 -25.73
N THR A 924 0.73 -43.24 -25.27
CA THR A 924 2.00 -43.96 -25.27
C THR A 924 1.86 -44.98 -24.13
N ASP A 925 1.61 -46.23 -24.53
CA ASP A 925 1.97 -47.44 -23.79
C ASP A 925 1.21 -47.69 -22.47
N ARG A 926 0.15 -46.93 -22.17
CA ARG A 926 -0.50 -46.88 -20.84
C ARG A 926 0.47 -46.55 -19.69
N LYS A 927 1.65 -45.99 -19.98
CA LYS A 927 2.61 -45.53 -18.98
C LYS A 927 2.59 -44.00 -18.92
N PRO A 928 2.35 -43.38 -17.76
CA PRO A 928 2.31 -41.94 -17.65
C PRO A 928 3.71 -41.35 -17.91
N LYS A 929 3.84 -40.48 -18.93
CA LYS A 929 5.03 -39.62 -19.08
C LYS A 929 5.03 -38.56 -17.98
N ASN A 930 6.18 -38.36 -17.34
CA ASN A 930 6.31 -37.34 -16.31
C ASN A 930 6.56 -35.94 -16.92
N LEU A 931 6.29 -34.89 -16.13
CA LEU A 931 6.44 -33.48 -16.54
C LEU A 931 7.82 -33.16 -17.19
N PRO A 932 8.96 -33.64 -16.66
CA PRO A 932 10.27 -33.48 -17.28
C PRO A 932 10.40 -33.93 -18.74
N GLN A 933 9.96 -35.15 -19.05
CA GLN A 933 10.07 -35.72 -20.40
C GLN A 933 9.26 -34.92 -21.41
N LEU A 934 8.07 -34.49 -20.99
CA LEU A 934 7.16 -33.70 -21.83
C LEU A 934 7.75 -32.33 -22.15
N PHE A 935 8.35 -31.66 -21.16
CA PHE A 935 9.02 -30.38 -21.36
C PHE A 935 10.22 -30.48 -22.31
N MET A 936 11.10 -31.48 -22.11
CA MET A 936 12.25 -31.68 -23.00
C MET A 936 11.81 -31.97 -24.44
N GLN A 937 10.79 -32.82 -24.61
CA GLN A 937 10.24 -33.15 -25.92
C GLN A 937 9.55 -31.94 -26.57
N SER A 938 8.82 -31.12 -25.82
CA SER A 938 8.11 -29.95 -26.37
C SER A 938 9.06 -28.83 -26.78
N LYS A 939 10.20 -28.68 -26.09
CA LYS A 939 11.19 -27.64 -26.34
C LYS A 939 12.35 -28.06 -27.24
N GLY A 940 12.37 -29.32 -27.69
CA GLY A 940 13.43 -29.84 -28.58
C GLY A 940 14.82 -29.78 -27.95
N ILE A 941 14.89 -29.80 -26.61
CA ILE A 941 16.15 -29.76 -25.87
C ILE A 941 16.75 -31.16 -25.97
N ALA A 942 18.00 -31.29 -26.42
CA ALA A 942 18.73 -32.54 -26.31
C ALA A 942 18.73 -32.99 -24.84
N ALA A 943 18.67 -34.30 -24.57
CA ALA A 943 18.63 -34.88 -23.22
C ALA A 943 19.91 -34.65 -22.38
N ARG A 944 20.46 -33.42 -22.36
CA ARG A 944 21.42 -32.97 -21.33
C ARG A 944 20.65 -32.76 -20.04
N HIS A 945 20.40 -33.90 -19.41
CA HIS A 945 19.82 -34.05 -18.11
C HIS A 945 20.89 -33.70 -17.05
N ASP A 946 20.79 -32.52 -16.42
CA ASP A 946 21.64 -32.18 -15.26
C ASP A 946 21.04 -32.87 -14.01
N VAL A 947 21.41 -34.14 -13.79
CA VAL A 947 21.08 -34.88 -12.56
C VAL A 947 22.16 -34.64 -11.54
N LYS A 948 21.75 -34.13 -10.38
CA LYS A 948 22.64 -33.90 -9.26
C LYS A 948 22.13 -34.61 -8.02
N THR A 949 23.03 -35.00 -7.14
CA THR A 949 22.67 -35.49 -5.81
C THR A 949 22.74 -34.33 -4.81
N ALA A 950 21.84 -34.32 -3.82
CA ALA A 950 21.79 -33.28 -2.79
C ALA A 950 23.12 -33.16 -2.02
N GLU A 951 23.84 -34.27 -1.87
CA GLU A 951 25.16 -34.34 -1.23
C GLU A 951 26.24 -33.53 -1.96
N GLN A 952 26.10 -33.29 -3.27
CA GLN A 952 26.99 -32.39 -4.02
C GLN A 952 26.90 -30.95 -3.53
N TYR A 953 25.79 -30.59 -2.86
CA TYR A 953 25.52 -29.26 -2.35
C TYR A 953 25.78 -29.13 -0.85
N SER A 954 25.21 -30.05 -0.06
CA SER A 954 25.39 -30.12 1.39
C SER A 954 24.91 -31.46 1.93
N SER A 955 25.44 -31.87 3.08
CA SER A 955 24.89 -32.97 3.89
C SER A 955 23.59 -32.57 4.60
N SER A 956 23.33 -31.27 4.76
CA SER A 956 22.06 -30.76 5.31
C SER A 956 21.02 -30.62 4.19
N GLN A 957 19.86 -31.26 4.34
CA GLN A 957 18.77 -31.19 3.35
C GLN A 957 18.36 -29.73 3.06
N TYR A 958 18.18 -28.90 4.09
CA TYR A 958 17.79 -27.49 3.95
C TYR A 958 18.83 -26.65 3.17
N GLU A 959 20.11 -26.90 3.44
CA GLU A 959 21.20 -26.18 2.79
C GLU A 959 21.40 -26.67 1.34
N ALA A 960 21.19 -27.97 1.09
CA ALA A 960 21.22 -28.54 -0.24
C ALA A 960 20.11 -27.95 -1.12
N ILE A 961 18.86 -27.86 -0.62
CA ILE A 961 17.73 -27.19 -1.31
C ILE A 961 18.11 -25.74 -1.64
N SER A 962 18.66 -25.01 -0.67
CA SER A 962 19.04 -23.60 -0.83
C SER A 962 20.07 -23.41 -1.93
N LYS A 963 21.17 -24.18 -1.89
CA LYS A 963 22.25 -24.07 -2.88
C LYS A 963 21.84 -24.53 -4.27
N CYS A 964 21.06 -25.61 -4.37
CA CYS A 964 20.65 -26.13 -5.67
C CYS A 964 19.68 -25.21 -6.39
N LEU A 965 18.69 -24.65 -5.68
CA LEU A 965 17.76 -23.68 -6.26
C LEU A 965 18.47 -22.36 -6.59
N ASP A 966 19.43 -21.91 -5.78
CA ASP A 966 20.22 -20.71 -6.07
C ASP A 966 21.09 -20.85 -7.32
N GLU A 967 21.80 -21.97 -7.46
CA GLU A 967 22.57 -22.30 -8.67
C GLU A 967 21.66 -22.32 -9.90
N PHE A 968 20.51 -23.00 -9.79
CA PHE A 968 19.54 -23.13 -10.87
C PHE A 968 18.99 -21.77 -11.31
N CYS A 969 18.55 -20.92 -10.37
CA CYS A 969 18.07 -19.58 -10.70
C CYS A 969 19.16 -18.70 -11.33
N SER A 970 20.42 -18.79 -10.88
CA SER A 970 21.53 -18.06 -11.52
C SER A 970 21.72 -18.50 -12.97
N LYS A 971 21.73 -19.82 -13.23
CA LYS A 971 21.82 -20.38 -14.59
C LYS A 971 20.68 -19.90 -15.49
N VAL A 972 19.44 -19.84 -15.00
CA VAL A 972 18.29 -19.38 -15.80
C VAL A 972 18.44 -17.92 -16.24
N ILE A 973 19.02 -17.07 -15.39
CA ILE A 973 19.29 -15.67 -15.72
C ILE A 973 20.43 -15.58 -16.74
N GLU A 974 21.52 -16.31 -16.52
CA GLU A 974 22.69 -16.35 -17.42
C GLU A 974 22.36 -16.96 -18.80
N ALA A 975 21.52 -18.00 -18.83
CA ALA A 975 21.12 -18.71 -20.03
C ALA A 975 20.33 -17.83 -21.02
N ASN A 976 19.67 -16.77 -20.53
CA ASN A 976 18.94 -15.83 -21.36
C ASN A 976 19.84 -15.03 -22.33
N ASP A 977 21.15 -14.97 -22.07
CA ASP A 977 22.15 -14.34 -22.94
C ASP A 977 22.91 -15.36 -23.82
N SER A 978 22.46 -16.63 -23.85
CA SER A 978 23.14 -17.76 -24.49
C SER A 978 22.25 -18.57 -25.44
N THR A 979 22.84 -19.52 -26.18
CA THR A 979 22.12 -20.46 -27.07
C THR A 979 21.33 -21.54 -26.32
N GLU A 980 21.50 -21.68 -25.00
CA GLU A 980 20.80 -22.68 -24.16
C GLU A 980 19.54 -22.08 -23.50
N LYS A 981 18.55 -21.68 -24.32
CA LYS A 981 17.36 -20.91 -23.89
C LYS A 981 16.49 -21.59 -22.82
N TYR A 982 16.47 -22.92 -22.76
CA TYR A 982 15.61 -23.72 -21.89
C TYR A 982 16.41 -24.63 -20.95
N LEU A 983 15.99 -24.75 -19.69
CA LEU A 983 16.73 -25.48 -18.65
C LEU A 983 15.88 -26.53 -17.92
N TYR A 984 16.44 -27.72 -17.71
CA TYR A 984 15.86 -28.74 -16.85
C TYR A 984 16.92 -29.32 -15.90
N GLN A 985 16.62 -29.35 -14.60
CA GLN A 985 17.52 -29.92 -13.58
C GLN A 985 16.74 -30.84 -12.63
N GLN A 986 17.34 -31.98 -12.28
CA GLN A 986 16.80 -32.90 -11.29
C GLN A 986 17.79 -33.04 -10.12
N VAL A 987 17.30 -32.93 -8.89
CA VAL A 987 18.10 -33.07 -7.68
C VAL A 987 17.54 -34.21 -6.83
N ILE A 988 18.36 -35.22 -6.59
CA ILE A 988 18.01 -36.42 -5.83
C ILE A 988 18.54 -36.31 -4.40
N PHE A 989 17.64 -36.38 -3.43
CA PHE A 989 17.91 -36.40 -1.99
C PHE A 989 18.00 -37.84 -1.51
N ASN A 990 18.86 -38.11 -0.53
CA ASN A 990 18.90 -39.43 0.12
C ASN A 990 17.82 -39.51 1.21
N GLU A 991 17.18 -40.68 1.33
CA GLU A 991 16.11 -40.96 2.32
C GLU A 991 16.51 -40.71 3.78
#